data_AF-A0A7W8PCH1-F1
#
_entry.id   AF-A0A7W8PCH1-F1
#
_cell.length_a   1.000
_cell.length_b   1.000
_cell.length_c   1.000
_cell.angle_alpha   90.00
_cell.angle_beta   90.00
_cell.angle_gamma   90.00
#
_symmetry.space_group_name_H-M   'P 1'
#
loop_
_entity.id
_entity.type
_entity.pdbx_description
1 polymer ?
#
loop_
_entity_poly.entity_id
_entity_poly.type
_entity_poly.pdbx_seq_one_letter_code
_entity_poly.pdbx_strand_id
1 'polypeptide(L)'
;MTYATTLFRNKGRNGALPVSQLDRLIESLRGEQHERGCAFASNQMTRAALALESIDSSVQIELNNTLDGLNTALETIVTELGLARELTQAQRDAAGAAGMLSGDIAAALHQPIRHERVSTESVNYLSPETGEFFYERIQPALEAYDEKENRNAVVYMVAYNMMAARQDEFGEAFYPTVVVGNDQVGYTVSIRLIEISNDIRRPISGDASNNFNRRNIVQAVIYPDLLRNDITKVIPVVRDDSAKYFVDPALVAPYSVLLTDGSASNTAPLAIGKKFSLVNISQTESTLDSGLMDITDALDTNVVLDAVYVEFTSGGTNEVVKFRTGAMQRATFNFAVQGYYREMNLQFDSETLLVGPNTVLADGGQSTILAPVLSQGYEARIGMDVFGKVVLETGDISLNASTVRLNAIKDTTDKVLDLTAGTGATLAALFDDATVIGYDIDARRTNSNRRQRGKLLNTNFFSQVYTVPLHAPITIPRPMQVGDVNDSSDLAALITATRIMTSNDAVDAIFRLRDLLAETTSALNTTPVPNNPLDTPAILGVSAFIIQPAFMYRELQVDSSLDSLSAHQRAADVQAALVNEIRDMAYTLYVQSGYKAAADARAGGVAPVPTVVIGTDPYIARYLMTTGDLRTMGIAFDTKVVSTLNERMSGRIVLSFGDFSSETAGVPNPLHFGNMAWKPETTVVLPMVRNGAQSKELTVQPSYLHINNLAVLGVIDVSGITAAATSKVPVNMRTVA
;
A
#
# COMPACT_ATOMS: atom_id res chain seq x y z
N MET A 1 24.56 -52.37 58.84
CA MET A 1 23.71 -51.79 59.89
C MET A 1 23.38 -50.37 59.49
N THR A 2 22.11 -50.00 59.67
CA THR A 2 21.52 -48.66 59.62
C THR A 2 21.08 -48.13 58.25
N TYR A 3 19.85 -47.59 58.26
CA TYR A 3 19.05 -46.91 57.22
C TYR A 3 17.90 -47.72 56.60
N ALA A 4 16.84 -47.91 57.40
CA ALA A 4 15.48 -48.15 56.90
C ALA A 4 14.45 -47.62 57.91
N THR A 5 14.07 -46.34 57.79
CA THR A 5 12.83 -45.78 58.36
C THR A 5 12.62 -44.36 57.85
N THR A 6 11.82 -44.17 56.80
CA THR A 6 10.98 -42.96 56.52
C THR A 6 10.30 -43.04 55.14
N LEU A 7 9.63 -44.15 54.80
CA LEU A 7 8.84 -44.27 53.55
C LEU A 7 7.31 -44.23 53.75
N PHE A 8 6.84 -44.00 54.98
CA PHE A 8 5.40 -43.94 55.28
C PHE A 8 5.06 -42.84 56.29
N ARG A 9 4.97 -41.59 55.83
CA ARG A 9 4.21 -40.53 56.52
C ARG A 9 3.78 -39.44 55.55
N ASN A 10 2.63 -39.65 54.92
CA ASN A 10 1.58 -38.66 54.60
C ASN A 10 0.65 -39.23 53.52
N LYS A 11 -0.21 -40.18 53.91
CA LYS A 11 -1.51 -40.37 53.25
C LYS A 11 -2.54 -39.56 54.02
N GLY A 12 -2.55 -38.26 53.78
CA GLY A 12 -3.71 -37.41 54.04
C GLY A 12 -4.71 -37.63 52.91
N ARG A 13 -5.95 -37.96 53.26
CA ARG A 13 -7.08 -38.15 52.35
C ARG A 13 -7.35 -36.86 51.55
N ASN A 14 -7.74 -37.07 50.28
CA ASN A 14 -8.20 -36.13 49.23
C ASN A 14 -7.11 -35.72 48.24
N GLY A 15 -7.10 -36.41 47.09
CA GLY A 15 -6.37 -35.98 45.90
C GLY A 15 -7.08 -34.82 45.23
N ALA A 16 -6.85 -33.60 45.72
CA ALA A 16 -7.16 -32.39 44.97
C ALA A 16 -6.01 -32.14 43.98
N LEU A 17 -6.32 -32.10 42.69
CA LEU A 17 -5.42 -31.56 41.67
C LEU A 17 -5.02 -30.13 42.07
N PRO A 18 -3.80 -29.65 41.76
CA PRO A 18 -3.44 -28.26 42.00
C PRO A 18 -4.43 -27.34 41.27
N VAL A 19 -5.10 -26.45 42.00
CA VAL A 19 -6.07 -25.48 41.47
C VAL A 19 -5.42 -24.66 40.36
N SER A 20 -5.94 -24.78 39.14
CA SER A 20 -5.42 -24.07 37.96
C SER A 20 -5.76 -22.58 38.01
N GLN A 21 -5.05 -21.75 37.23
CA GLN A 21 -5.34 -20.32 37.13
C GLN A 21 -6.77 -20.07 36.60
N LEU A 22 -7.28 -20.95 35.74
CA LEU A 22 -8.66 -20.92 35.25
C LEU A 22 -9.65 -21.24 36.36
N ASP A 23 -9.35 -22.19 37.24
CA ASP A 23 -10.21 -22.50 38.40
C ASP A 23 -10.35 -21.30 39.33
N ARG A 24 -9.28 -20.54 39.55
CA ARG A 24 -9.32 -19.34 40.38
C ARG A 24 -10.08 -18.19 39.71
N LEU A 25 -9.95 -18.04 38.38
CA LEU A 25 -10.73 -17.09 37.60
C LEU A 25 -12.23 -17.42 37.66
N ILE A 26 -12.59 -18.69 37.43
CA ILE A 26 -13.98 -19.16 37.50
C ILE A 26 -14.53 -18.94 38.92
N GLU A 27 -13.77 -19.25 39.96
CA GLU A 27 -14.20 -19.07 41.35
C GLU A 27 -14.40 -17.59 41.70
N SER A 28 -13.53 -16.71 41.19
CA SER A 28 -13.66 -15.26 41.38
C SER A 28 -14.85 -14.67 40.63
N LEU A 29 -15.08 -15.10 39.38
CA LEU A 29 -16.28 -14.74 38.61
C LEU A 29 -17.58 -15.25 39.26
N ARG A 30 -17.54 -16.45 39.88
CA ARG A 30 -18.66 -16.96 40.68
C ARG A 30 -18.92 -16.11 41.92
N GLY A 31 -17.85 -15.67 42.60
CA GLY A 31 -17.93 -14.73 43.71
C GLY A 31 -18.63 -13.43 43.30
N GLU A 32 -18.23 -12.85 42.18
CA GLU A 32 -18.82 -11.61 41.65
C GLU A 32 -20.30 -11.79 41.25
N GLN A 33 -20.63 -12.91 40.58
CA GLN A 33 -22.02 -13.24 40.25
C GLN A 33 -22.87 -13.40 41.53
N HIS A 34 -22.31 -13.99 42.58
CA HIS A 34 -23.01 -14.19 43.86
C HIS A 34 -23.22 -12.86 44.60
N GLU A 35 -22.25 -11.96 44.56
CA GLU A 35 -22.35 -10.61 45.14
C GLU A 35 -23.41 -9.74 44.44
N ARG A 36 -23.57 -9.90 43.12
CA ARG A 36 -24.57 -9.17 42.32
C ARG A 36 -25.99 -9.74 42.42
N GLY A 37 -26.16 -11.01 42.77
CA GLY A 37 -27.47 -11.65 42.93
C GLY A 37 -28.25 -11.92 41.63
N CYS A 38 -27.67 -11.60 40.47
CA CYS A 38 -28.19 -11.84 39.11
C CYS A 38 -27.04 -12.26 38.17
N ALA A 39 -27.35 -12.59 36.90
CA ALA A 39 -26.30 -12.74 35.87
C ALA A 39 -25.55 -11.40 35.66
N PHE A 40 -24.38 -11.42 35.03
CA PHE A 40 -23.53 -10.22 34.89
C PHE A 40 -24.23 -9.02 34.21
N ALA A 41 -25.28 -9.30 33.42
CA ALA A 41 -26.29 -8.35 32.94
C ALA A 41 -27.71 -8.89 33.25
N SER A 42 -28.71 -8.01 33.38
CA SER A 42 -30.11 -8.42 33.61
C SER A 42 -30.80 -8.86 32.31
N ASN A 43 -31.79 -9.76 32.39
CA ASN A 43 -32.52 -10.26 31.21
C ASN A 43 -33.13 -9.12 30.36
N GLN A 44 -33.61 -8.07 31.01
CA GLN A 44 -34.18 -6.89 30.33
C GLN A 44 -33.10 -6.09 29.59
N MET A 45 -31.90 -5.97 30.16
CA MET A 45 -30.77 -5.26 29.53
C MET A 45 -30.16 -6.05 28.38
N THR A 46 -30.00 -7.37 28.53
CA THR A 46 -29.56 -8.24 27.43
C THR A 46 -30.54 -8.19 26.28
N ARG A 47 -31.86 -8.26 26.54
CA ARG A 47 -32.87 -8.09 25.49
C ARG A 47 -32.83 -6.70 24.85
N ALA A 48 -32.60 -5.64 25.62
CA ALA A 48 -32.46 -4.28 25.07
C ALA A 48 -31.21 -4.13 24.19
N ALA A 49 -30.08 -4.69 24.62
CA ALA A 49 -28.83 -4.70 23.87
C ALA A 49 -28.92 -5.56 22.58
N LEU A 50 -29.69 -6.64 22.59
CA LEU A 50 -29.93 -7.49 21.42
C LEU A 50 -31.05 -6.95 20.50
N ALA A 51 -32.02 -6.19 21.04
CA ALA A 51 -33.17 -5.69 20.28
C ALA A 51 -32.91 -4.36 19.55
N LEU A 52 -32.03 -3.49 20.09
CA LEU A 52 -31.60 -2.20 19.51
C LEU A 52 -32.71 -1.37 18.83
N GLU A 53 -33.93 -1.40 19.37
CA GLU A 53 -34.96 -0.43 19.03
C GLU A 53 -34.87 0.72 20.05
N SER A 54 -34.69 1.97 19.56
CA SER A 54 -34.69 3.23 20.31
C SER A 54 -34.50 3.06 21.84
N ILE A 55 -33.28 2.74 22.26
CA ILE A 55 -32.97 2.61 23.68
C ILE A 55 -33.07 4.02 24.29
N ASP A 56 -33.88 4.18 25.33
CA ASP A 56 -33.97 5.43 26.07
C ASP A 56 -32.60 5.77 26.71
N SER A 57 -32.27 7.06 26.75
CA SER A 57 -31.01 7.59 27.29
C SER A 57 -30.70 7.12 28.71
N SER A 58 -31.74 6.87 29.52
CA SER A 58 -31.64 6.31 30.86
C SER A 58 -31.09 4.87 30.86
N VAL A 59 -31.57 4.04 29.95
CA VAL A 59 -31.15 2.63 29.78
C VAL A 59 -29.76 2.52 29.16
N GLN A 60 -29.37 3.45 28.28
CA GLN A 60 -27.99 3.53 27.76
C GLN A 60 -26.97 3.86 28.86
N ILE A 61 -27.30 4.78 29.78
CA ILE A 61 -26.42 5.14 30.91
C ILE A 61 -26.28 3.94 31.86
N GLU A 62 -27.37 3.23 32.15
CA GLU A 62 -27.33 2.01 32.98
C GLU A 62 -26.53 0.87 32.32
N LEU A 63 -26.63 0.72 30.99
CA LEU A 63 -25.83 -0.23 30.21
C LEU A 63 -24.32 0.09 30.27
N ASN A 64 -23.95 1.35 30.09
CA ASN A 64 -22.55 1.76 30.18
C ASN A 64 -21.99 1.56 31.60
N ASN A 65 -22.76 1.92 32.64
CA ASN A 65 -22.35 1.72 34.03
C ASN A 65 -22.18 0.24 34.40
N THR A 66 -23.00 -0.65 33.83
CA THR A 66 -22.87 -2.11 34.06
C THR A 66 -21.68 -2.71 33.32
N LEU A 67 -21.41 -2.27 32.09
CA LEU A 67 -20.19 -2.61 31.34
C LEU A 67 -18.92 -2.13 32.06
N ASP A 68 -18.91 -0.88 32.51
CA ASP A 68 -17.78 -0.30 33.26
C ASP A 68 -17.55 -1.02 34.60
N GLY A 69 -18.64 -1.37 35.30
CA GLY A 69 -18.57 -2.16 36.52
C GLY A 69 -18.04 -3.58 36.29
N LEU A 70 -18.42 -4.23 35.19
CA LEU A 70 -17.92 -5.55 34.79
C LEU A 70 -16.44 -5.49 34.39
N ASN A 71 -16.04 -4.49 33.59
CA ASN A 71 -14.65 -4.28 33.20
C ASN A 71 -13.74 -4.02 34.42
N THR A 72 -14.20 -3.19 35.38
CA THR A 72 -13.46 -2.91 36.62
C THR A 72 -13.30 -4.15 37.49
N ALA A 73 -14.33 -4.98 37.58
CA ALA A 73 -14.26 -6.22 38.33
C ALA A 73 -13.31 -7.22 37.65
N LEU A 74 -13.41 -7.41 36.34
CA LEU A 74 -12.47 -8.23 35.57
C LEU A 74 -11.02 -7.78 35.74
N GLU A 75 -10.75 -6.47 35.72
CA GLU A 75 -9.43 -5.91 35.97
C GLU A 75 -8.93 -6.25 37.37
N THR A 76 -9.78 -6.11 38.38
CA THR A 76 -9.43 -6.46 39.76
C THR A 76 -9.07 -7.94 39.88
N ILE A 77 -9.89 -8.82 39.31
CA ILE A 77 -9.70 -10.28 39.30
C ILE A 77 -8.39 -10.67 38.61
N VAL A 78 -8.08 -10.05 37.47
CA VAL A 78 -6.87 -10.34 36.69
C VAL A 78 -5.61 -9.87 37.41
N THR A 79 -5.69 -8.73 38.08
CA THR A 79 -4.59 -8.17 38.87
C THR A 79 -4.31 -9.01 40.11
N GLU A 80 -5.35 -9.51 40.79
CA GLU A 80 -5.24 -10.41 41.95
C GLU A 80 -4.66 -11.79 41.59
N LEU A 81 -4.94 -12.28 40.38
CA LEU A 81 -4.47 -13.58 39.90
C LEU A 81 -3.00 -13.58 39.42
N GLY A 82 -2.36 -12.41 39.35
CA GLY A 82 -0.95 -12.30 38.93
C GLY A 82 -0.72 -12.77 37.50
N LEU A 83 -1.72 -12.63 36.62
CA LEU A 83 -1.57 -12.86 35.18
C LEU A 83 -0.60 -11.80 34.63
N ALA A 84 0.68 -12.14 34.60
CA ALA A 84 1.82 -11.23 34.35
C ALA A 84 1.90 -10.66 32.90
N ARG A 85 0.79 -10.61 32.17
CA ARG A 85 0.64 -9.92 30.89
C ARG A 85 -0.73 -9.26 30.94
N GLU A 86 -0.77 -7.94 30.98
CA GLU A 86 -2.00 -7.13 30.92
C GLU A 86 -2.94 -7.72 29.85
N LEU A 87 -4.19 -8.00 30.19
CA LEU A 87 -5.18 -8.47 29.22
C LEU A 87 -5.23 -7.50 28.04
N THR A 88 -5.20 -8.02 26.82
CA THR A 88 -5.33 -7.16 25.63
C THR A 88 -6.71 -6.52 25.62
N GLN A 89 -6.85 -5.35 24.99
CA GLN A 89 -8.13 -4.65 24.88
C GLN A 89 -9.22 -5.56 24.28
N ALA A 90 -8.87 -6.34 23.24
CA ALA A 90 -9.76 -7.33 22.65
C ALA A 90 -10.26 -8.41 23.63
N GLN A 91 -9.44 -8.85 24.59
CA GLN A 91 -9.90 -9.82 25.59
C GLN A 91 -10.92 -9.20 26.55
N ARG A 92 -10.79 -7.90 26.86
CA ARG A 92 -11.76 -7.15 27.67
C ARG A 92 -13.05 -6.94 26.91
N ASP A 93 -12.96 -6.50 25.65
CA ASP A 93 -14.13 -6.28 24.80
C ASP A 93 -14.90 -7.58 24.56
N ALA A 94 -14.20 -8.70 24.36
CA ALA A 94 -14.82 -10.02 24.21
C ALA A 94 -15.49 -10.49 25.52
N ALA A 95 -14.87 -10.23 26.68
CA ALA A 95 -15.42 -10.58 27.98
C ALA A 95 -16.65 -9.72 28.32
N GLY A 96 -16.63 -8.42 28.01
CA GLY A 96 -17.76 -7.51 28.17
C GLY A 96 -18.94 -7.90 27.28
N ALA A 97 -18.69 -8.15 26.00
CA ALA A 97 -19.72 -8.61 25.06
C ALA A 97 -20.31 -9.98 25.46
N ALA A 98 -19.47 -10.92 25.93
CA ALA A 98 -19.97 -12.17 26.51
C ALA A 98 -20.78 -11.92 27.80
N GLY A 99 -20.32 -11.05 28.70
CA GLY A 99 -21.03 -10.67 29.91
C GLY A 99 -22.45 -10.16 29.61
N MET A 100 -22.61 -9.38 28.54
CA MET A 100 -23.92 -8.91 28.07
C MET A 100 -24.83 -10.04 27.56
N LEU A 101 -24.29 -11.01 26.82
CA LEU A 101 -25.04 -12.19 26.37
C LEU A 101 -25.51 -13.09 27.54
N SER A 102 -24.77 -13.03 28.65
CA SER A 102 -24.99 -13.93 29.78
C SER A 102 -26.28 -13.65 30.55
N GLY A 103 -26.85 -12.46 30.39
CA GLY A 103 -28.10 -12.07 31.03
C GLY A 103 -29.35 -12.72 30.44
N ASP A 104 -29.34 -13.17 29.19
CA ASP A 104 -30.44 -13.97 28.62
C ASP A 104 -29.91 -14.88 27.49
N ILE A 105 -29.43 -16.05 27.88
CA ILE A 105 -28.86 -17.06 26.98
C ILE A 105 -29.89 -17.57 25.95
N ALA A 106 -31.16 -17.67 26.34
CA ALA A 106 -32.23 -18.14 25.45
C ALA A 106 -32.52 -17.10 24.36
N ALA A 107 -32.64 -15.83 24.73
CA ALA A 107 -32.83 -14.76 23.76
C ALA A 107 -31.63 -14.64 22.79
N ALA A 108 -30.40 -14.83 23.26
CA ALA A 108 -29.20 -14.80 22.42
C ALA A 108 -29.15 -15.93 21.36
N LEU A 109 -29.67 -17.12 21.68
CA LEU A 109 -29.74 -18.25 20.73
C LEU A 109 -30.88 -18.09 19.70
N HIS A 110 -31.97 -17.42 20.06
CA HIS A 110 -33.12 -17.20 19.18
C HIS A 110 -33.04 -15.91 18.34
N GLN A 111 -31.98 -15.11 18.49
CA GLN A 111 -31.89 -13.81 17.82
C GLN A 111 -31.61 -13.98 16.31
N PRO A 112 -32.42 -13.36 15.42
CA PRO A 112 -32.10 -13.29 14.00
C PRO A 112 -30.90 -12.35 13.79
N ILE A 113 -29.89 -12.80 13.04
CA ILE A 113 -28.69 -12.00 12.75
C ILE A 113 -29.09 -10.86 11.79
N ARG A 114 -28.78 -9.60 12.16
CA ARG A 114 -29.13 -8.41 11.36
C ARG A 114 -27.91 -7.80 10.70
N HIS A 115 -28.03 -7.39 9.44
CA HIS A 115 -27.03 -6.52 8.81
C HIS A 115 -27.20 -5.09 9.35
N GLU A 116 -26.12 -4.44 9.77
CA GLU A 116 -26.15 -3.01 10.08
C GLU A 116 -26.57 -2.21 8.84
N ARG A 117 -27.57 -1.36 9.03
CA ARG A 117 -27.91 -0.29 8.09
C ARG A 117 -27.02 0.89 8.43
N VAL A 118 -26.02 1.19 7.61
CA VAL A 118 -25.31 2.47 7.72
C VAL A 118 -26.31 3.56 7.32
N SER A 119 -26.86 4.24 8.33
CA SER A 119 -27.74 5.39 8.12
C SER A 119 -26.91 6.56 7.60
N THR A 120 -27.00 6.81 6.29
CA THR A 120 -26.73 8.12 5.71
C THR A 120 -27.95 8.51 4.89
N GLU A 121 -28.42 9.73 5.08
CA GLU A 121 -29.69 10.20 4.54
C GLU A 121 -29.81 9.98 3.02
N SER A 122 -31.01 9.55 2.62
CA SER A 122 -31.54 9.68 1.25
C SER A 122 -31.05 8.69 0.18
N VAL A 123 -31.18 7.37 0.38
CA VAL A 123 -31.31 6.43 -0.77
C VAL A 123 -32.28 5.29 -0.41
N ASN A 124 -33.37 5.17 -1.18
CA ASN A 124 -34.23 3.98 -1.18
C ASN A 124 -33.45 2.77 -1.71
N TYR A 125 -33.38 1.70 -0.92
CA TYR A 125 -32.90 0.40 -1.40
C TYR A 125 -34.08 -0.57 -1.55
N LEU A 126 -34.23 -1.13 -2.75
CA LEU A 126 -35.07 -2.29 -3.01
C LEU A 126 -34.35 -3.52 -2.45
N SER A 127 -34.90 -4.10 -1.39
CA SER A 127 -34.52 -5.44 -0.93
C SER A 127 -34.89 -6.45 -2.01
N PRO A 128 -34.02 -7.38 -2.42
CA PRO A 128 -34.52 -8.63 -2.95
C PRO A 128 -35.20 -9.36 -1.78
N GLU A 129 -36.53 -9.45 -1.83
CA GLU A 129 -37.27 -10.46 -1.09
C GLU A 129 -36.81 -11.84 -1.58
N THR A 130 -35.90 -12.46 -0.83
CA THR A 130 -35.79 -13.91 -0.83
C THR A 130 -35.84 -14.35 0.62
N GLY A 131 -36.98 -14.93 0.97
CA GLY A 131 -37.30 -15.44 2.29
C GLY A 131 -36.50 -16.69 2.68
N GLU A 132 -36.65 -17.03 3.96
CA GLU A 132 -36.61 -18.38 4.49
C GLU A 132 -35.33 -19.22 4.26
N PHE A 133 -34.13 -18.71 4.55
CA PHE A 133 -32.96 -19.58 4.78
C PHE A 133 -32.01 -19.06 5.88
N PHE A 134 -32.54 -18.51 6.97
CA PHE A 134 -31.71 -18.23 8.14
C PHE A 134 -31.73 -19.44 9.07
N TYR A 135 -30.59 -20.11 9.20
CA TYR A 135 -30.38 -21.15 10.20
C TYR A 135 -30.56 -20.54 11.60
N GLU A 136 -31.64 -20.91 12.30
CA GLU A 136 -31.74 -20.74 13.75
C GLU A 136 -30.46 -21.30 14.40
N ARG A 137 -29.87 -20.53 15.34
CA ARG A 137 -28.62 -20.89 16.04
C ARG A 137 -28.84 -22.02 17.07
N ILE A 138 -29.53 -23.09 16.67
CA ILE A 138 -30.00 -24.26 17.46
C ILE A 138 -31.43 -24.04 18.00
N GLN A 139 -32.32 -25.00 17.76
CA GLN A 139 -33.56 -25.20 18.54
C GLN A 139 -33.35 -26.35 19.54
N PRO A 140 -32.75 -26.12 20.73
CA PRO A 140 -32.97 -27.01 21.86
C PRO A 140 -34.22 -26.53 22.59
N ALA A 141 -35.14 -27.44 22.91
CA ALA A 141 -36.35 -27.13 23.69
C ALA A 141 -35.98 -26.72 25.13
N LEU A 142 -35.57 -25.47 25.34
CA LEU A 142 -35.01 -24.97 26.61
C LEU A 142 -36.02 -24.91 27.76
N GLU A 143 -37.30 -25.08 27.49
CA GLU A 143 -38.40 -24.98 28.47
C GLU A 143 -38.51 -26.19 29.43
N ALA A 144 -37.72 -27.24 29.24
CA ALA A 144 -37.80 -28.48 30.03
C ALA A 144 -36.54 -28.77 30.90
N TYR A 145 -35.64 -27.81 31.10
CA TYR A 145 -34.33 -28.05 31.73
C TYR A 145 -34.12 -27.31 33.06
N ASP A 146 -33.30 -27.91 33.92
CA ASP A 146 -32.95 -27.40 35.26
C ASP A 146 -32.06 -26.14 35.14
N GLU A 147 -32.63 -24.97 35.45
CA GLU A 147 -31.97 -23.65 35.45
C GLU A 147 -30.71 -23.58 36.34
N LYS A 148 -30.52 -24.54 37.24
CA LYS A 148 -29.34 -24.60 38.11
C LYS A 148 -28.05 -24.86 37.33
N GLU A 149 -28.08 -25.71 36.30
CA GLU A 149 -26.88 -26.02 35.50
C GLU A 149 -26.55 -24.90 34.51
N ASN A 150 -27.56 -24.23 33.95
CA ASN A 150 -27.37 -23.13 33.00
C ASN A 150 -26.83 -21.85 33.69
N ARG A 151 -27.07 -21.67 34.99
CA ARG A 151 -26.47 -20.58 35.78
C ARG A 151 -24.93 -20.64 35.83
N ASN A 152 -24.35 -21.84 35.82
CA ASN A 152 -22.90 -22.03 35.77
C ASN A 152 -22.33 -21.80 34.36
N ALA A 153 -23.14 -22.01 33.31
CA ALA A 153 -22.74 -21.78 31.92
C ALA A 153 -22.44 -20.29 31.61
N VAL A 154 -23.09 -19.37 32.33
CA VAL A 154 -22.84 -17.92 32.29
C VAL A 154 -21.36 -17.59 32.60
N VAL A 155 -20.83 -18.15 33.68
CA VAL A 155 -19.43 -17.94 34.10
C VAL A 155 -18.46 -18.56 33.10
N TYR A 156 -18.78 -19.76 32.59
CA TYR A 156 -17.96 -20.44 31.59
C TYR A 156 -17.91 -19.68 30.26
N MET A 157 -19.00 -19.02 29.87
CA MET A 157 -19.05 -18.22 28.65
C MET A 157 -18.15 -16.98 28.72
N VAL A 158 -18.16 -16.25 29.85
CA VAL A 158 -17.27 -15.09 30.05
C VAL A 158 -15.80 -15.54 30.09
N ALA A 159 -15.51 -16.61 30.85
CA ALA A 159 -14.16 -17.16 30.96
C ALA A 159 -13.65 -17.71 29.61
N TYR A 160 -14.51 -18.36 28.83
CA TYR A 160 -14.20 -18.85 27.50
C TYR A 160 -13.83 -17.71 26.56
N ASN A 161 -14.71 -16.72 26.38
CA ASN A 161 -14.46 -15.64 25.41
C ASN A 161 -13.26 -14.77 25.80
N MET A 162 -13.04 -14.52 27.09
CA MET A 162 -11.87 -13.76 27.54
C MET A 162 -10.55 -14.48 27.23
N MET A 163 -10.52 -15.81 27.36
CA MET A 163 -9.30 -16.58 27.11
C MET A 163 -9.15 -16.99 25.65
N ALA A 164 -10.22 -17.41 24.98
CA ALA A 164 -10.20 -17.91 23.61
C ALA A 164 -10.02 -16.81 22.56
N ALA A 165 -10.37 -15.55 22.87
CA ALA A 165 -10.23 -14.42 21.94
C ALA A 165 -8.78 -14.07 21.57
N ARG A 166 -7.76 -14.69 22.18
CA ARG A 166 -6.34 -14.39 21.90
C ARG A 166 -5.68 -15.53 21.14
N GLN A 167 -4.97 -15.20 20.07
CA GLN A 167 -4.12 -16.12 19.29
C GLN A 167 -2.71 -16.27 19.88
N ASP A 168 -1.88 -17.10 19.25
CA ASP A 168 -0.44 -17.10 19.48
C ASP A 168 0.21 -15.76 19.09
N GLU A 169 1.45 -15.55 19.52
CA GLU A 169 2.16 -14.30 19.28
C GLU A 169 2.45 -14.07 17.78
N PHE A 170 2.56 -15.15 17.00
CA PHE A 170 2.67 -15.10 15.56
C PHE A 170 1.37 -14.56 14.92
N GLY A 171 0.24 -15.18 15.23
CA GLY A 171 -1.07 -14.78 14.74
C GLY A 171 -1.43 -13.34 15.13
N GLU A 172 -1.22 -12.96 16.40
CA GLU A 172 -1.52 -11.60 16.88
C GLU A 172 -0.60 -10.52 16.27
N ALA A 173 0.59 -10.88 15.78
CA ALA A 173 1.48 -9.93 15.12
C ALA A 173 1.09 -9.63 13.66
N PHE A 174 0.46 -10.60 12.95
CA PHE A 174 -0.02 -10.42 11.58
C PHE A 174 -1.50 -10.03 11.52
N TYR A 175 -2.30 -10.56 12.44
CA TYR A 175 -3.75 -10.42 12.52
C TYR A 175 -4.17 -10.06 13.96
N PRO A 176 -3.93 -8.81 14.39
CA PRO A 176 -4.43 -8.32 15.67
C PRO A 176 -5.93 -8.56 15.81
N THR A 177 -6.34 -8.93 17.02
CA THR A 177 -7.75 -9.29 17.27
C THR A 177 -8.63 -8.05 17.39
N VAL A 178 -9.74 -8.05 16.65
CA VAL A 178 -10.83 -7.06 16.71
C VAL A 178 -12.10 -7.79 17.10
N VAL A 179 -12.74 -7.34 18.18
CA VAL A 179 -14.00 -7.93 18.66
C VAL A 179 -15.16 -7.33 17.89
N VAL A 180 -16.00 -8.18 17.31
CA VAL A 180 -17.23 -7.81 16.63
C VAL A 180 -18.40 -8.06 17.57
N GLY A 181 -19.33 -7.10 17.66
CA GLY A 181 -20.56 -7.27 18.45
C GLY A 181 -21.36 -8.49 18.00
N ASN A 182 -22.06 -9.15 18.92
CA ASN A 182 -22.84 -10.35 18.56
C ASN A 182 -24.08 -10.01 17.71
N ASP A 183 -24.57 -8.79 17.80
CA ASP A 183 -25.64 -8.25 16.97
C ASP A 183 -25.24 -8.06 15.49
N GLN A 184 -23.95 -7.85 15.23
CA GLN A 184 -23.41 -7.63 13.88
C GLN A 184 -23.09 -8.97 13.19
N VAL A 185 -23.43 -9.09 11.89
CA VAL A 185 -22.99 -10.21 11.02
C VAL A 185 -21.48 -10.18 10.78
N GLY A 186 -20.87 -9.00 10.94
CA GLY A 186 -19.49 -8.74 10.58
C GLY A 186 -19.16 -7.26 10.73
N TYR A 187 -18.00 -6.83 10.22
CA TYR A 187 -17.59 -5.43 10.30
C TYR A 187 -17.28 -4.83 8.93
N THR A 188 -17.45 -3.51 8.83
CA THR A 188 -17.21 -2.75 7.60
C THR A 188 -15.90 -1.99 7.72
N VAL A 189 -14.99 -2.19 6.76
CA VAL A 189 -13.81 -1.32 6.60
C VAL A 189 -14.14 -0.29 5.55
N SER A 190 -14.02 1.00 5.89
CA SER A 190 -14.17 2.09 4.93
C SER A 190 -12.89 2.92 4.86
N ILE A 191 -12.54 3.37 3.65
CA ILE A 191 -11.54 4.41 3.46
C ILE A 191 -12.11 5.53 2.61
N ARG A 192 -11.59 6.72 2.85
CA ARG A 192 -11.79 7.87 1.98
C ARG A 192 -10.72 7.89 0.91
N LEU A 193 -11.14 7.87 -0.35
CA LEU A 193 -10.29 7.99 -1.52
C LEU A 193 -10.38 9.40 -2.07
N ILE A 194 -9.23 10.02 -2.32
CA ILE A 194 -9.12 11.25 -3.09
C ILE A 194 -8.63 10.84 -4.48
N GLU A 195 -9.52 10.95 -5.46
CA GLU A 195 -9.27 10.50 -6.83
C GLU A 195 -9.00 11.70 -7.74
N ILE A 196 -8.00 11.55 -8.62
CA ILE A 196 -7.67 12.43 -9.72
C ILE A 196 -8.23 11.83 -11.00
N SER A 197 -8.84 12.66 -11.84
CA SER A 197 -9.22 12.27 -13.21
C SER A 197 -8.93 13.39 -14.20
N ASN A 198 -8.73 12.99 -15.45
CA ASN A 198 -8.83 13.91 -16.57
C ASN A 198 -10.31 14.22 -16.85
N ASP A 199 -10.58 15.37 -17.47
CA ASP A 199 -11.92 15.70 -17.97
C ASP A 199 -12.22 14.86 -19.24
N ILE A 200 -12.45 13.57 -19.04
CA ILE A 200 -12.74 12.62 -20.11
C ILE A 200 -14.20 12.75 -20.52
N ARG A 201 -14.41 13.06 -21.79
CA ARG A 201 -15.74 13.10 -22.40
C ARG A 201 -16.19 11.68 -22.75
N ARG A 202 -17.50 11.43 -22.62
CA ARG A 202 -18.06 10.13 -23.00
C ARG A 202 -17.97 9.97 -24.52
N PRO A 203 -17.49 8.82 -25.02
CA PRO A 203 -17.44 8.59 -26.46
C PRO A 203 -18.87 8.42 -27.01
N ILE A 204 -19.07 8.88 -28.24
CA ILE A 204 -20.36 8.74 -28.95
C ILE A 204 -20.60 7.28 -29.39
N SER A 205 -19.54 6.46 -29.43
CA SER A 205 -19.62 5.02 -29.74
C SER A 205 -20.43 4.21 -28.72
N GLY A 206 -20.68 4.76 -27.53
CA GLY A 206 -21.35 4.04 -26.43
C GLY A 206 -20.45 3.07 -25.69
N ASP A 207 -19.15 3.04 -25.99
CA ASP A 207 -18.18 2.21 -25.27
C ASP A 207 -18.14 2.60 -23.79
N ALA A 208 -18.03 1.58 -22.93
CA ALA A 208 -17.91 1.80 -21.50
C ALA A 208 -16.64 2.62 -21.20
N SER A 209 -16.82 3.86 -20.75
CA SER A 209 -15.72 4.66 -20.20
C SER A 209 -15.21 3.95 -18.95
N ASN A 210 -13.96 3.45 -18.97
CA ASN A 210 -13.32 2.68 -17.90
C ASN A 210 -13.17 3.51 -16.61
N ASN A 211 -14.27 3.74 -15.90
CA ASN A 211 -14.40 4.61 -14.72
C ASN A 211 -13.69 5.97 -14.84
N PHE A 212 -13.71 6.58 -16.03
CA PHE A 212 -13.01 7.84 -16.35
C PHE A 212 -11.51 7.85 -15.99
N ASN A 213 -10.86 6.67 -15.95
CA ASN A 213 -9.46 6.50 -15.55
C ASN A 213 -9.11 7.23 -14.25
N ARG A 214 -10.04 7.25 -13.28
CA ARG A 214 -9.81 7.84 -11.95
C ARG A 214 -8.69 7.10 -11.22
N ARG A 215 -7.81 7.85 -10.56
CA ARG A 215 -6.69 7.30 -9.80
C ARG A 215 -6.54 7.96 -8.45
N ASN A 216 -6.11 7.22 -7.44
CA ASN A 216 -5.85 7.82 -6.13
C ASN A 216 -4.68 8.81 -6.18
N ILE A 217 -4.83 9.97 -5.54
CA ILE A 217 -3.79 11.00 -5.42
C ILE A 217 -2.51 10.49 -4.75
N VAL A 218 -2.61 9.50 -3.87
CA VAL A 218 -1.44 8.90 -3.19
C VAL A 218 -0.46 8.32 -4.20
N GLN A 219 -0.96 7.78 -5.30
CA GLN A 219 -0.12 7.23 -6.37
C GLN A 219 0.68 8.31 -7.11
N ALA A 220 0.30 9.58 -7.02
CA ALA A 220 1.02 10.68 -7.67
C ALA A 220 2.39 10.97 -7.04
N VAL A 221 2.62 10.54 -5.79
CA VAL A 221 3.95 10.60 -5.15
C VAL A 221 4.94 9.68 -5.85
N ILE A 222 4.45 8.53 -6.34
CA ILE A 222 5.24 7.53 -7.05
C ILE A 222 5.32 7.87 -8.54
N TYR A 223 4.18 8.30 -9.12
CA TYR A 223 4.01 8.61 -10.53
C TYR A 223 3.72 10.10 -10.73
N PRO A 224 4.77 10.94 -10.90
CA PRO A 224 4.58 12.39 -11.02
C PRO A 224 3.72 12.78 -12.23
N ASP A 225 3.69 11.95 -13.28
CA ASP A 225 2.89 12.18 -14.48
C ASP A 225 1.38 12.21 -14.23
N LEU A 226 0.88 11.67 -13.11
CA LEU A 226 -0.54 11.70 -12.76
C LEU A 226 -1.04 13.13 -12.48
N LEU A 227 -0.22 13.93 -11.80
CA LEU A 227 -0.51 15.34 -11.49
C LEU A 227 0.06 16.30 -12.52
N ARG A 228 0.97 15.82 -13.38
CA ARG A 228 1.47 16.63 -14.49
C ARG A 228 0.30 17.08 -15.36
N ASN A 229 0.22 18.38 -15.57
CA ASN A 229 -0.84 18.99 -16.35
C ASN A 229 -0.26 20.02 -17.32
N ASP A 230 -0.15 19.64 -18.58
CA ASP A 230 0.35 20.48 -19.66
C ASP A 230 -0.81 21.07 -20.48
N ILE A 231 -2.05 21.07 -19.97
CA ILE A 231 -3.22 21.54 -20.74
C ILE A 231 -3.14 23.01 -21.15
N THR A 232 -2.46 23.85 -20.38
CA THR A 232 -2.25 25.27 -20.72
C THR A 232 -1.03 25.47 -21.61
N LYS A 233 -0.14 24.48 -21.75
CA LYS A 233 1.03 24.56 -22.62
C LYS A 233 0.56 24.76 -24.06
N VAL A 234 1.28 25.63 -24.77
CA VAL A 234 1.05 25.90 -26.18
C VAL A 234 1.88 24.90 -26.97
N ILE A 235 1.21 23.95 -27.62
CA ILE A 235 1.86 22.95 -28.48
C ILE A 235 1.38 23.22 -29.90
N PRO A 236 2.23 23.77 -30.79
CA PRO A 236 1.87 23.99 -32.20
C PRO A 236 1.53 22.67 -32.90
N VAL A 237 0.41 22.63 -33.62
CA VAL A 237 -0.06 21.42 -34.33
C VAL A 237 0.13 21.57 -35.82
N VAL A 238 0.78 20.57 -36.44
CA VAL A 238 0.96 20.51 -37.89
C VAL A 238 -0.35 20.03 -38.54
N ARG A 239 -0.91 20.87 -39.40
CA ARG A 239 -2.07 20.61 -40.27
C ARG A 239 -1.79 21.18 -41.65
N ASP A 240 -2.56 20.77 -42.65
CA ASP A 240 -2.40 21.26 -44.02
C ASP A 240 -2.41 22.80 -44.11
N ASP A 241 -3.28 23.47 -43.34
CA ASP A 241 -3.38 24.94 -43.32
C ASP A 241 -2.21 25.64 -42.59
N SER A 242 -1.61 24.97 -41.60
CA SER A 242 -0.55 25.51 -40.73
C SER A 242 0.86 25.10 -41.16
N ALA A 243 1.01 24.11 -42.05
CA ALA A 243 2.29 23.54 -42.48
C ALA A 243 3.31 24.59 -42.95
N LYS A 244 2.85 25.69 -43.57
CA LYS A 244 3.68 26.81 -44.04
C LYS A 244 4.43 27.59 -42.93
N TYR A 245 4.05 27.41 -41.67
CA TYR A 245 4.67 28.07 -40.51
C TYR A 245 5.71 27.18 -39.81
N PHE A 246 5.85 25.94 -40.24
CA PHE A 246 6.82 24.97 -39.73
C PHE A 246 8.02 24.84 -40.67
N VAL A 247 9.11 24.29 -40.14
CA VAL A 247 10.27 23.87 -40.94
C VAL A 247 9.85 22.78 -41.93
N ASP A 248 10.52 22.71 -43.08
CA ASP A 248 10.25 21.71 -44.12
C ASP A 248 10.32 20.29 -43.53
N PRO A 249 9.26 19.46 -43.72
CA PRO A 249 9.25 18.06 -43.27
C PRO A 249 10.42 17.21 -43.78
N ALA A 250 11.06 17.59 -44.90
CA ALA A 250 12.24 16.92 -45.42
C ALA A 250 13.50 17.17 -44.58
N LEU A 251 13.57 18.30 -43.87
CA LEU A 251 14.69 18.64 -42.98
C LEU A 251 14.46 18.13 -41.56
N VAL A 252 13.24 18.30 -41.04
CA VAL A 252 12.82 17.77 -39.74
C VAL A 252 11.42 17.18 -39.86
N ALA A 253 11.32 15.86 -39.76
CA ALA A 253 10.04 15.17 -39.81
C ALA A 253 9.16 15.56 -38.61
N PRO A 254 7.84 15.74 -38.80
CA PRO A 254 6.91 15.95 -37.69
C PRO A 254 6.97 14.79 -36.70
N TYR A 255 7.00 15.11 -35.41
CA TYR A 255 7.04 14.13 -34.33
C TYR A 255 5.79 14.24 -33.46
N SER A 256 5.41 13.10 -32.87
CA SER A 256 4.21 13.01 -32.05
C SER A 256 4.52 13.37 -30.59
N VAL A 257 3.73 14.28 -30.02
CA VAL A 257 3.75 14.60 -28.60
C VAL A 257 2.48 14.06 -27.96
N LEU A 258 2.65 13.26 -26.90
CA LEU A 258 1.54 12.79 -26.08
C LEU A 258 1.07 13.92 -25.16
N LEU A 259 -0.20 14.29 -25.27
CA LEU A 259 -0.82 15.29 -24.41
C LEU A 259 -1.31 14.66 -23.10
N THR A 260 -1.56 15.52 -22.12
CA THR A 260 -2.07 15.15 -20.79
C THR A 260 -3.40 14.39 -20.83
N ASP A 261 -4.18 14.54 -21.90
CA ASP A 261 -5.45 13.84 -22.15
C ASP A 261 -5.26 12.44 -22.76
N GLY A 262 -4.02 12.03 -23.05
CA GLY A 262 -3.69 10.77 -23.71
C GLY A 262 -3.84 10.80 -25.24
N SER A 263 -4.20 11.94 -25.82
CA SER A 263 -4.19 12.13 -27.27
C SER A 263 -2.79 12.44 -27.79
N ALA A 264 -2.49 11.97 -28.99
CA ALA A 264 -1.23 12.25 -29.67
C ALA A 264 -1.43 13.42 -30.65
N SER A 265 -0.57 14.43 -30.61
CA SER A 265 -0.58 15.53 -31.57
C SER A 265 0.77 15.66 -32.28
N ASN A 266 0.72 15.80 -33.60
CA ASN A 266 1.92 15.96 -34.41
C ASN A 266 2.37 17.42 -34.39
N THR A 267 3.63 17.64 -34.01
CA THR A 267 4.27 18.95 -33.93
C THR A 267 5.59 18.93 -34.71
N ALA A 268 6.08 20.11 -35.05
CA ALA A 268 7.36 20.32 -35.72
C ALA A 268 7.95 21.67 -35.28
N PRO A 269 9.24 21.91 -35.52
CA PRO A 269 9.86 23.20 -35.23
C PRO A 269 9.24 24.35 -36.04
N LEU A 270 9.11 25.52 -35.42
CA LEU A 270 8.56 26.73 -36.06
C LEU A 270 9.60 27.36 -36.98
N ALA A 271 9.21 27.79 -38.18
CA ALA A 271 10.12 28.38 -39.16
C ALA A 271 10.47 29.84 -38.83
N ILE A 272 11.73 30.22 -39.04
CA ILE A 272 12.20 31.60 -38.87
C ILE A 272 11.69 32.51 -40.00
N GLY A 273 11.48 33.80 -39.69
CA GLY A 273 11.09 34.82 -40.66
C GLY A 273 9.61 34.79 -41.04
N LYS A 274 8.80 33.95 -40.38
CA LYS A 274 7.34 33.90 -40.55
C LYS A 274 6.65 34.65 -39.42
N LYS A 275 5.50 35.25 -39.73
CA LYS A 275 4.59 35.86 -38.75
C LYS A 275 3.29 35.05 -38.69
N PHE A 276 2.91 34.65 -37.48
CA PHE A 276 1.69 33.88 -37.23
C PHE A 276 1.26 34.01 -35.77
N SER A 277 0.03 33.59 -35.46
CA SER A 277 -0.47 33.51 -34.08
C SER A 277 -0.21 32.12 -33.50
N LEU A 278 0.54 32.07 -32.39
CA LEU A 278 0.83 30.84 -31.63
C LEU A 278 -0.45 30.22 -31.06
N VAL A 279 -1.39 31.05 -30.62
CA VAL A 279 -2.67 30.61 -30.07
C VAL A 279 -3.46 29.86 -31.15
N ASN A 280 -3.54 30.42 -32.36
CA ASN A 280 -4.29 29.82 -33.47
C ASN A 280 -3.75 28.45 -33.90
N ILE A 281 -2.42 28.30 -33.99
CA ILE A 281 -1.80 27.04 -34.45
C ILE A 281 -1.71 25.98 -33.34
N SER A 282 -2.02 26.32 -32.09
CA SER A 282 -1.90 25.42 -30.92
C SER A 282 -3.21 24.74 -30.49
N GLN A 283 -4.27 24.85 -31.29
CA GLN A 283 -5.55 24.21 -31.01
C GLN A 283 -5.44 22.71 -31.30
N THR A 284 -5.39 21.87 -30.27
CA THR A 284 -5.45 20.40 -30.39
C THR A 284 -6.86 19.94 -30.76
N GLU A 285 -7.03 18.69 -31.23
CA GLU A 285 -8.38 18.15 -31.51
C GLU A 285 -9.30 18.23 -30.28
N SER A 286 -8.77 17.91 -29.09
CA SER A 286 -9.49 18.06 -27.83
C SER A 286 -9.92 19.50 -27.52
N THR A 287 -9.13 20.50 -27.97
CA THR A 287 -9.50 21.91 -27.81
C THR A 287 -10.55 22.33 -28.84
N LEU A 288 -10.44 21.86 -30.09
CA LEU A 288 -11.44 22.13 -31.14
C LEU A 288 -12.82 21.61 -30.75
N ASP A 289 -12.90 20.42 -30.13
CA ASP A 289 -14.15 19.86 -29.62
C ASP A 289 -14.75 20.69 -28.46
N SER A 290 -13.95 21.50 -27.77
CA SER A 290 -14.43 22.40 -26.69
C SER A 290 -14.93 23.75 -27.19
N GLY A 291 -14.79 24.01 -28.49
CA GLY A 291 -15.02 25.31 -29.10
C GLY A 291 -13.70 25.98 -29.50
N LEU A 292 -13.75 26.74 -30.59
CA LEU A 292 -12.60 27.49 -31.09
C LEU A 292 -12.14 28.54 -30.07
N MET A 293 -10.82 28.75 -30.01
CA MET A 293 -10.25 29.83 -29.23
C MET A 293 -10.71 31.20 -29.76
N ASP A 294 -10.93 32.14 -28.84
CA ASP A 294 -11.44 33.47 -29.15
C ASP A 294 -10.60 34.58 -28.49
N ILE A 295 -11.06 35.83 -28.59
CA ILE A 295 -10.39 37.02 -28.04
C ILE A 295 -10.13 36.96 -26.52
N THR A 296 -10.78 36.05 -25.79
CA THR A 296 -10.58 35.89 -24.35
C THR A 296 -9.35 35.03 -24.00
N ASP A 297 -8.75 34.35 -24.99
CA ASP A 297 -7.57 33.52 -24.85
C ASP A 297 -6.29 34.33 -25.12
N ALA A 298 -5.35 34.33 -24.17
CA ALA A 298 -4.09 35.06 -24.26
C ALA A 298 -2.90 34.22 -23.79
N LEU A 299 -1.70 34.60 -24.21
CA LEU A 299 -0.45 34.02 -23.75
C LEU A 299 -0.04 34.57 -22.37
N ASP A 300 0.58 33.70 -21.58
CA ASP A 300 1.21 34.05 -20.31
C ASP A 300 2.47 34.90 -20.51
N THR A 301 2.86 35.66 -19.50
CA THR A 301 4.05 36.53 -19.58
C THR A 301 5.35 35.75 -19.62
N ASN A 302 5.36 34.47 -19.20
CA ASN A 302 6.56 33.63 -19.28
C ASN A 302 6.65 32.92 -20.64
N VAL A 303 7.24 33.61 -21.62
CA VAL A 303 7.57 33.07 -22.94
C VAL A 303 9.08 32.92 -23.05
N VAL A 304 9.55 31.73 -23.47
CA VAL A 304 10.98 31.40 -23.56
C VAL A 304 11.29 30.68 -24.87
N LEU A 305 12.44 31.01 -25.47
CA LEU A 305 13.02 30.27 -26.59
C LEU A 305 13.61 28.94 -26.09
N ASP A 306 12.93 27.82 -26.31
CA ASP A 306 13.31 26.51 -25.77
C ASP A 306 14.44 25.85 -26.55
N ALA A 307 14.38 25.93 -27.88
CA ALA A 307 15.43 25.38 -28.74
C ALA A 307 15.55 26.13 -30.07
N VAL A 308 16.70 25.98 -30.70
CA VAL A 308 17.02 26.53 -32.03
C VAL A 308 17.56 25.40 -32.91
N TYR A 309 17.10 25.35 -34.16
CA TYR A 309 17.50 24.35 -35.16
C TYR A 309 18.40 25.02 -36.19
N VAL A 310 19.61 24.47 -36.34
CA VAL A 310 20.62 24.95 -37.28
C VAL A 310 20.84 23.89 -38.35
N GLU A 311 20.75 24.30 -39.59
CA GLU A 311 21.08 23.51 -40.76
C GLU A 311 22.54 23.72 -41.13
N PHE A 312 23.27 22.62 -41.32
CA PHE A 312 24.60 22.58 -41.89
C PHE A 312 24.49 21.99 -43.30
N THR A 313 25.07 22.68 -44.28
CA THR A 313 25.06 22.25 -45.68
C THR A 313 26.49 22.02 -46.13
N SER A 314 26.77 20.84 -46.71
CA SER A 314 28.05 20.56 -47.35
C SER A 314 27.90 19.52 -48.43
N GLY A 315 28.48 19.77 -49.62
CA GLY A 315 28.46 18.82 -50.74
C GLY A 315 27.05 18.43 -51.24
N GLY A 316 26.04 19.29 -51.02
CA GLY A 316 24.64 19.03 -51.40
C GLY A 316 23.86 18.16 -50.40
N THR A 317 24.45 17.84 -49.24
CA THR A 317 23.76 17.20 -48.11
C THR A 317 23.44 18.26 -47.06
N ASN A 318 22.24 18.18 -46.48
CA ASN A 318 21.77 19.09 -45.45
C ASN A 318 21.50 18.29 -44.18
N GLU A 319 22.02 18.76 -43.04
CA GLU A 319 21.87 18.12 -41.75
C GLU A 319 21.45 19.13 -40.69
N VAL A 320 20.48 18.77 -39.84
CA VAL A 320 19.94 19.67 -38.83
C VAL A 320 20.36 19.24 -37.43
N VAL A 321 20.89 20.19 -36.65
CA VAL A 321 21.22 20.01 -35.24
C VAL A 321 20.32 20.86 -34.37
N LYS A 322 19.81 20.28 -33.28
CA LYS A 322 18.99 20.96 -32.27
C LYS A 322 19.86 21.46 -31.11
N PHE A 323 19.86 22.77 -30.87
CA PHE A 323 20.46 23.39 -29.68
C PHE A 323 19.39 23.76 -28.67
N ARG A 324 19.51 23.29 -27.43
CA ARG A 324 18.59 23.64 -26.34
C ARG A 324 19.00 24.97 -25.73
N THR A 325 18.13 25.97 -25.83
CA THR A 325 18.38 27.35 -25.39
C THR A 325 17.55 27.75 -24.17
N GLY A 326 16.53 26.97 -23.78
CA GLY A 326 15.55 27.36 -22.76
C GLY A 326 16.10 27.78 -21.39
N ALA A 327 17.26 27.26 -20.99
CA ALA A 327 17.92 27.61 -19.73
C ALA A 327 19.09 28.61 -19.88
N MET A 328 19.33 29.11 -21.10
CA MET A 328 20.42 30.05 -21.36
C MET A 328 20.02 31.48 -21.02
N GLN A 329 21.01 32.30 -20.66
CA GLN A 329 20.79 33.72 -20.45
C GLN A 329 20.22 34.34 -21.74
N ARG A 330 19.25 35.26 -21.60
CA ARG A 330 18.60 35.99 -22.71
C ARG A 330 17.68 35.18 -23.63
N ALA A 331 17.40 33.91 -23.32
CA ALA A 331 16.37 33.13 -24.01
C ALA A 331 14.93 33.53 -23.62
N THR A 332 14.78 34.30 -22.54
CA THR A 332 13.50 34.81 -22.04
C THR A 332 13.09 36.09 -22.77
N PHE A 333 11.81 36.21 -23.11
CA PHE A 333 11.25 37.45 -23.66
C PHE A 333 11.11 38.51 -22.56
N ASN A 334 11.34 39.78 -22.90
CA ASN A 334 11.20 40.92 -21.98
C ASN A 334 10.17 41.92 -22.48
N PHE A 335 9.51 42.65 -21.58
CA PHE A 335 8.55 43.68 -21.96
C PHE A 335 9.20 44.75 -22.86
N ALA A 336 8.49 45.11 -23.94
CA ALA A 336 8.93 46.20 -24.80
C ALA A 336 8.74 47.55 -24.08
N VAL A 337 9.80 48.37 -24.03
CA VAL A 337 9.74 49.72 -23.41
C VAL A 337 8.86 50.68 -24.22
N GLN A 338 8.70 50.42 -25.52
CA GLN A 338 7.87 51.18 -26.44
C GLN A 338 7.08 50.20 -27.32
N GLY A 339 5.80 50.48 -27.57
CA GLY A 339 4.93 49.62 -28.37
C GLY A 339 3.60 49.32 -27.70
N TYR A 340 2.97 48.21 -28.10
CA TYR A 340 1.72 47.74 -27.48
C TYR A 340 1.94 47.30 -26.02
N TYR A 341 0.93 47.52 -25.17
CA TYR A 341 1.02 47.29 -23.71
C TYR A 341 1.40 45.85 -23.32
N ARG A 342 1.09 44.86 -24.16
CA ARG A 342 1.43 43.44 -23.94
C ARG A 342 2.39 42.89 -25.01
N GLU A 343 3.24 43.74 -25.57
CA GLU A 343 4.33 43.33 -26.47
C GLU A 343 5.58 42.96 -25.66
N MET A 344 6.20 41.84 -26.04
CA MET A 344 7.48 41.39 -25.50
C MET A 344 8.48 41.15 -26.62
N ASN A 345 9.74 41.50 -26.38
CA ASN A 345 10.84 41.35 -27.32
C ASN A 345 11.80 40.27 -26.84
N LEU A 346 12.30 39.49 -27.80
CA LEU A 346 13.40 38.56 -27.61
C LEU A 346 14.66 39.18 -28.22
N GLN A 347 15.77 39.11 -27.49
CA GLN A 347 17.09 39.40 -28.00
C GLN A 347 18.09 38.42 -27.40
N PHE A 348 18.05 37.20 -27.92
CA PHE A 348 18.99 36.14 -27.61
C PHE A 348 20.27 36.36 -28.43
N ASP A 349 21.40 36.41 -27.76
CA ASP A 349 22.72 36.30 -28.38
C ASP A 349 23.50 35.20 -27.67
N SER A 350 24.19 34.39 -28.45
CA SER A 350 25.12 33.41 -27.91
C SER A 350 26.33 33.35 -28.79
N GLU A 351 27.50 33.26 -28.18
CA GLU A 351 28.80 33.12 -28.85
C GLU A 351 29.44 31.76 -28.60
N THR A 352 28.78 30.89 -27.84
CA THR A 352 29.40 29.71 -27.22
C THR A 352 28.58 28.43 -27.36
N LEU A 353 27.66 28.37 -28.32
CA LEU A 353 26.95 27.12 -28.61
C LEU A 353 27.96 26.08 -29.11
N LEU A 354 27.97 24.92 -28.46
CA LEU A 354 29.00 23.90 -28.64
C LEU A 354 28.57 22.83 -29.64
N VAL A 355 29.40 22.61 -30.64
CA VAL A 355 29.40 21.43 -31.50
C VAL A 355 30.61 20.58 -31.12
N GLY A 356 30.37 19.39 -30.60
CA GLY A 356 31.43 18.50 -30.10
C GLY A 356 30.96 17.05 -30.11
N PRO A 357 31.70 16.10 -29.51
CA PRO A 357 31.46 14.65 -29.64
C PRO A 357 30.05 14.15 -29.29
N ASN A 358 29.33 14.90 -28.45
CA ASN A 358 27.97 14.58 -28.02
C ASN A 358 26.88 15.20 -28.91
N THR A 359 27.24 15.95 -29.95
CA THR A 359 26.29 16.56 -30.87
C THR A 359 25.67 15.48 -31.75
N VAL A 360 24.34 15.38 -31.69
CA VAL A 360 23.52 14.51 -32.52
C VAL A 360 22.62 15.33 -33.42
N LEU A 361 22.19 14.74 -34.52
CA LEU A 361 21.18 15.32 -35.40
C LEU A 361 19.83 15.43 -34.69
N ALA A 362 18.92 16.24 -35.24
CA ALA A 362 17.58 16.46 -34.70
C ALA A 362 16.73 15.17 -34.62
N ASP A 363 17.04 14.16 -35.43
CA ASP A 363 16.42 12.83 -35.43
C ASP A 363 17.12 11.80 -34.49
N GLY A 364 18.21 12.21 -33.83
CA GLY A 364 19.03 11.35 -32.98
C GLY A 364 20.15 10.58 -33.71
N GLY A 365 20.29 10.76 -35.03
CA GLY A 365 21.36 10.18 -35.84
C GLY A 365 22.73 10.84 -35.61
N GLN A 366 23.79 10.20 -36.13
CA GLN A 366 25.13 10.80 -36.20
C GLN A 366 25.27 11.65 -37.47
N SER A 367 25.88 12.83 -37.32
CA SER A 367 26.14 13.75 -38.43
C SER A 367 27.28 13.24 -39.32
N THR A 368 27.07 13.24 -40.63
CA THR A 368 28.11 12.95 -41.64
C THR A 368 28.92 14.18 -42.00
N ILE A 369 28.30 15.38 -41.98
CA ILE A 369 28.97 16.66 -42.26
C ILE A 369 29.93 17.02 -41.13
N LEU A 370 29.49 16.88 -39.87
CA LEU A 370 30.27 17.20 -38.68
C LEU A 370 31.12 16.02 -38.19
N ALA A 371 31.09 14.87 -38.88
CA ALA A 371 31.89 13.69 -38.54
C ALA A 371 33.39 14.01 -38.32
N PRO A 372 34.05 14.89 -39.10
CA PRO A 372 35.44 15.27 -38.87
C PRO A 372 35.68 15.98 -37.53
N VAL A 373 34.69 16.71 -37.01
CA VAL A 373 34.73 17.36 -35.68
C VAL A 373 34.43 16.33 -34.59
N LEU A 374 33.38 15.54 -34.78
CA LEU A 374 32.85 14.56 -33.82
C LEU A 374 33.82 13.41 -33.52
N SER A 375 34.31 12.76 -34.58
CA SER A 375 35.12 11.53 -34.46
C SER A 375 36.54 11.78 -33.95
N GLN A 376 37.06 12.99 -34.17
CA GLN A 376 38.42 13.36 -33.76
C GLN A 376 38.47 14.11 -32.43
N GLY A 377 37.31 14.32 -31.78
CA GLY A 377 37.25 14.95 -30.47
C GLY A 377 37.47 16.47 -30.47
N TYR A 378 37.24 17.13 -31.61
CA TYR A 378 37.31 18.59 -31.70
C TYR A 378 36.03 19.23 -31.14
N GLU A 379 36.17 20.46 -30.62
CA GLU A 379 35.06 21.27 -30.11
C GLU A 379 34.97 22.59 -30.90
N ALA A 380 33.90 22.76 -31.67
CA ALA A 380 33.61 24.00 -32.37
C ALA A 380 32.59 24.84 -31.57
N ARG A 381 32.86 26.14 -31.43
CA ARG A 381 31.97 27.11 -30.79
C ARG A 381 31.34 27.98 -31.87
N ILE A 382 30.02 27.93 -31.97
CA ILE A 382 29.25 28.76 -32.89
C ILE A 382 28.51 29.85 -32.14
N GLY A 383 28.38 31.01 -32.79
CA GLY A 383 27.59 32.14 -32.34
C GLY A 383 26.41 32.43 -33.27
N MET A 384 25.31 32.87 -32.69
CA MET A 384 24.11 33.31 -33.42
C MET A 384 23.27 34.24 -32.55
N ASP A 385 22.52 35.12 -33.21
CA ASP A 385 21.55 36.00 -32.60
C ASP A 385 20.14 35.62 -33.06
N VAL A 386 19.19 35.48 -32.13
CA VAL A 386 17.76 35.31 -32.42
C VAL A 386 17.00 36.45 -31.78
N PHE A 387 16.26 37.20 -32.59
CA PHE A 387 15.56 38.40 -32.15
C PHE A 387 14.19 38.52 -32.78
N GLY A 388 13.29 39.20 -32.08
CA GLY A 388 11.95 39.42 -32.57
C GLY A 388 11.00 39.79 -31.45
N LYS A 389 9.71 39.53 -31.68
CA LYS A 389 8.67 39.93 -30.75
C LYS A 389 7.48 39.00 -30.73
N VAL A 390 6.77 39.03 -29.60
CA VAL A 390 5.48 38.37 -29.39
C VAL A 390 4.51 39.35 -28.74
N VAL A 391 3.26 39.35 -29.19
CA VAL A 391 2.17 40.11 -28.55
C VAL A 391 1.29 39.13 -27.78
N LEU A 392 1.21 39.28 -26.46
CA LEU A 392 0.56 38.28 -25.59
C LEU A 392 -0.96 38.20 -25.80
N GLU A 393 -1.60 39.29 -26.22
CA GLU A 393 -3.06 39.36 -26.43
C GLU A 393 -3.50 38.63 -27.70
N THR A 394 -2.81 38.86 -28.82
CA THR A 394 -3.15 38.20 -30.10
C THR A 394 -2.43 36.86 -30.30
N GLY A 395 -1.40 36.61 -29.50
CA GLY A 395 -0.49 35.49 -29.67
C GLY A 395 0.41 35.60 -30.90
N ASP A 396 0.44 36.76 -31.57
CA ASP A 396 1.25 36.97 -32.76
C ASP A 396 2.73 36.96 -32.42
N ILE A 397 3.48 36.10 -33.10
CA ILE A 397 4.93 36.02 -32.99
C ILE A 397 5.60 36.23 -34.34
N SER A 398 6.76 36.87 -34.30
CA SER A 398 7.70 36.92 -35.41
C SER A 398 9.13 36.92 -34.87
N LEU A 399 9.89 35.88 -35.18
CA LEU A 399 11.31 35.76 -34.85
C LEU A 399 12.16 35.72 -36.12
N ASN A 400 13.31 36.37 -36.06
CA ASN A 400 14.37 36.37 -37.06
C ASN A 400 15.68 35.91 -36.41
N ALA A 401 16.59 35.38 -37.22
CA ALA A 401 17.94 35.03 -36.76
C ALA A 401 19.01 35.70 -37.62
N SER A 402 20.18 35.92 -37.03
CA SER A 402 21.39 36.26 -37.77
C SER A 402 21.95 35.06 -38.52
N THR A 403 22.96 35.29 -39.35
CA THR A 403 23.82 34.22 -39.84
C THR A 403 24.55 33.55 -38.66
N VAL A 404 24.86 32.26 -38.81
CA VAL A 404 25.68 31.51 -37.87
C VAL A 404 27.14 31.91 -38.07
N ARG A 405 27.87 32.11 -36.97
CA ARG A 405 29.29 32.50 -36.98
C ARG A 405 30.11 31.42 -36.27
N LEU A 406 31.23 31.01 -36.85
CA LEU A 406 32.19 30.15 -36.17
C LEU A 406 33.16 31.02 -35.37
N ASN A 407 33.18 30.84 -34.04
CA ASN A 407 33.98 31.68 -33.14
C ASN A 407 35.34 31.05 -32.82
N ALA A 408 35.38 29.73 -32.58
CA ALA A 408 36.62 29.01 -32.28
C ALA A 408 36.46 27.51 -32.53
N ILE A 409 37.56 26.84 -32.88
CA ILE A 409 37.68 25.38 -32.83
C ILE A 409 38.81 25.03 -31.87
N LYS A 410 38.57 24.08 -30.97
CA LYS A 410 39.54 23.56 -30.02
C LYS A 410 39.85 22.09 -30.29
N ASP A 411 41.09 21.72 -30.06
CA ASP A 411 41.53 20.32 -30.08
C ASP A 411 41.35 19.61 -28.73
N THR A 412 41.66 18.32 -28.70
CA THR A 412 41.58 17.45 -27.52
C THR A 412 42.52 17.86 -26.38
N THR A 413 43.42 18.82 -26.62
CA THR A 413 44.33 19.42 -25.63
C THR A 413 43.92 20.85 -25.24
N ASP A 414 42.69 21.26 -25.56
CA ASP A 414 42.12 22.60 -25.31
C ASP A 414 42.82 23.75 -26.07
N LYS A 415 43.61 23.43 -27.10
CA LYS A 415 44.30 24.44 -27.92
C LYS A 415 43.37 24.93 -29.02
N VAL A 416 43.27 26.26 -29.16
CA VAL A 416 42.52 26.91 -30.24
C VAL A 416 43.27 26.76 -31.57
N LEU A 417 42.59 26.23 -32.59
CA LEU A 417 43.10 26.06 -33.95
C LEU A 417 42.92 27.34 -34.77
N ASP A 418 43.84 27.59 -35.70
CA ASP A 418 43.74 28.70 -36.66
C ASP A 418 42.65 28.37 -37.71
N LEU A 419 41.63 29.22 -37.81
CA LEU A 419 40.50 29.05 -38.72
C LEU A 419 40.86 29.35 -40.18
N THR A 420 42.03 29.93 -40.45
CA THR A 420 42.46 30.36 -41.79
C THR A 420 43.52 29.46 -42.42
N ALA A 421 44.13 28.55 -41.65
CA ALA A 421 45.18 27.66 -42.12
C ALA A 421 45.08 26.22 -41.56
N GLY A 422 45.57 25.24 -42.33
CA GLY A 422 45.72 23.85 -41.88
C GLY A 422 44.39 23.13 -41.59
N THR A 423 44.40 22.23 -40.60
CA THR A 423 43.23 21.46 -40.18
C THR A 423 42.08 22.34 -39.73
N GLY A 424 42.38 23.49 -39.08
CA GLY A 424 41.35 24.42 -38.61
C GLY A 424 40.57 25.07 -39.76
N ALA A 425 41.22 25.42 -40.87
CA ALA A 425 40.52 25.91 -42.07
C ALA A 425 39.62 24.86 -42.73
N THR A 426 40.06 23.60 -42.75
CA THR A 426 39.25 22.50 -43.32
C THR A 426 37.99 22.25 -42.49
N LEU A 427 38.11 22.31 -41.17
CA LEU A 427 36.96 22.18 -40.27
C LEU A 427 36.07 23.43 -40.29
N ALA A 428 36.64 24.63 -40.46
CA ALA A 428 35.88 25.88 -40.53
C ALA A 428 34.93 25.91 -41.74
N ALA A 429 35.36 25.37 -42.89
CA ALA A 429 34.56 25.30 -44.11
C ALA A 429 33.25 24.50 -43.95
N LEU A 430 33.12 23.65 -42.92
CA LEU A 430 31.88 22.93 -42.62
C LEU A 430 30.77 23.84 -42.07
N PHE A 431 31.11 25.06 -41.64
CA PHE A 431 30.20 26.01 -41.00
C PHE A 431 29.84 27.20 -41.90
N ASP A 432 30.44 27.34 -43.10
CA ASP A 432 30.27 28.51 -43.97
C ASP A 432 28.82 28.70 -44.44
N ASP A 433 28.13 27.59 -44.75
CA ASP A 433 26.73 27.57 -45.21
C ASP A 433 25.74 27.26 -44.06
N ALA A 434 26.16 27.42 -42.79
CA ALA A 434 25.30 27.14 -41.65
C ALA A 434 24.21 28.23 -41.48
N THR A 435 22.94 27.81 -41.42
CA THR A 435 21.81 28.74 -41.27
C THR A 435 20.84 28.28 -40.18
N VAL A 436 20.19 29.24 -39.53
CA VAL A 436 19.15 28.94 -38.54
C VAL A 436 17.81 28.79 -39.26
N ILE A 437 17.23 27.60 -39.21
CA ILE A 437 16.01 27.26 -39.98
C ILE A 437 14.73 27.34 -39.14
N GLY A 438 14.83 27.06 -37.84
CA GLY A 438 13.66 26.98 -36.98
C GLY A 438 13.94 27.06 -35.49
N TYR A 439 12.87 27.08 -34.71
CA TYR A 439 12.92 27.23 -33.26
C TYR A 439 11.73 26.56 -32.56
N ASP A 440 11.93 26.20 -31.29
CA ASP A 440 10.87 25.77 -30.36
C ASP A 440 10.65 26.86 -29.31
N ILE A 441 9.41 27.02 -28.84
CA ILE A 441 9.03 27.97 -27.78
C ILE A 441 8.35 27.22 -26.64
N ASP A 442 8.75 27.53 -25.41
CA ASP A 442 7.94 27.21 -24.24
C ASP A 442 7.05 28.42 -23.91
N ALA A 443 5.75 28.25 -24.14
CA ALA A 443 4.73 29.24 -23.81
C ALA A 443 3.50 28.54 -23.20
N ARG A 444 2.80 29.26 -22.34
CA ARG A 444 1.55 28.81 -21.72
C ARG A 444 0.43 29.81 -22.00
N ARG A 445 -0.79 29.33 -22.00
CA ARG A 445 -2.02 30.15 -22.00
C ARG A 445 -2.32 30.60 -20.58
N THR A 446 -2.81 31.82 -20.42
CA THR A 446 -3.20 32.33 -19.10
C THR A 446 -4.42 31.62 -18.51
N ASN A 447 -5.30 31.10 -19.37
CA ASN A 447 -6.57 30.46 -18.99
C ASN A 447 -7.38 31.33 -18.00
N SER A 448 -7.32 32.67 -18.13
CA SER A 448 -8.03 33.60 -17.25
C SER A 448 -9.55 33.50 -17.38
N ASN A 449 -10.03 33.03 -18.53
CA ASN A 449 -11.42 32.69 -18.79
C ASN A 449 -11.88 31.37 -18.13
N ARG A 450 -10.96 30.61 -17.51
CA ARG A 450 -11.20 29.29 -16.88
C ARG A 450 -11.85 28.27 -17.81
N ARG A 451 -11.61 28.39 -19.13
CA ARG A 451 -12.13 27.46 -20.14
C ARG A 451 -11.57 26.04 -19.94
N GLN A 452 -10.30 25.95 -19.55
CA GLN A 452 -9.65 24.67 -19.28
C GLN A 452 -9.72 24.35 -17.78
N ARG A 453 -10.42 23.26 -17.42
CA ARG A 453 -10.65 22.87 -16.02
C ARG A 453 -9.46 22.15 -15.37
N GLY A 454 -8.51 21.67 -16.17
CA GLY A 454 -7.36 20.91 -15.68
C GLY A 454 -7.75 19.54 -15.11
N LYS A 455 -6.92 19.02 -14.21
CA LYS A 455 -7.20 17.77 -13.48
C LYS A 455 -8.33 17.99 -12.49
N LEU A 456 -9.27 17.05 -12.42
CA LEU A 456 -10.39 17.08 -11.49
C LEU A 456 -10.09 16.20 -10.29
N LEU A 457 -10.37 16.74 -9.09
CA LEU A 457 -10.31 16.00 -7.84
C LEU A 457 -11.72 15.62 -7.40
N ASN A 458 -11.89 14.39 -6.95
CA ASN A 458 -13.12 13.92 -6.34
C ASN A 458 -12.81 13.18 -5.03
N THR A 459 -13.72 13.24 -4.07
CA THR A 459 -13.64 12.48 -2.84
C THR A 459 -14.71 11.41 -2.86
N ASN A 460 -14.30 10.15 -2.76
CA ASN A 460 -15.20 9.01 -2.72
C ASN A 460 -14.94 8.16 -1.48
N PHE A 461 -15.90 7.33 -1.09
CA PHE A 461 -15.73 6.34 -0.02
C PHE A 461 -15.83 4.95 -0.63
N PHE A 462 -14.89 4.09 -0.26
CA PHE A 462 -14.98 2.66 -0.56
C PHE A 462 -15.19 1.92 0.75
N SER A 463 -16.26 1.14 0.84
CA SER A 463 -16.57 0.29 1.98
C SER A 463 -16.62 -1.17 1.55
N GLN A 464 -16.00 -2.03 2.36
CA GLN A 464 -16.06 -3.48 2.19
C GLN A 464 -16.56 -4.11 3.48
N VAL A 465 -17.57 -4.97 3.35
CA VAL A 465 -18.18 -5.70 4.47
C VAL A 465 -17.61 -7.10 4.50
N TYR A 466 -17.12 -7.51 5.67
CA TYR A 466 -16.66 -8.89 5.91
C TYR A 466 -17.60 -9.57 6.88
N THR A 467 -18.25 -10.65 6.44
CA THR A 467 -19.13 -11.47 7.29
C THR A 467 -18.33 -12.52 8.04
N VAL A 468 -18.47 -12.59 9.36
CA VAL A 468 -17.74 -13.57 10.19
C VAL A 468 -18.50 -14.91 10.18
N PRO A 469 -17.88 -16.01 9.72
CA PRO A 469 -18.52 -17.31 9.68
C PRO A 469 -18.50 -18.00 11.05
N LEU A 470 -19.50 -18.85 11.26
CA LEU A 470 -19.54 -19.78 12.38
C LEU A 470 -18.81 -21.07 12.00
N HIS A 471 -17.85 -21.50 12.80
CA HIS A 471 -17.07 -22.71 12.55
C HIS A 471 -17.72 -23.96 13.17
N ALA A 472 -17.14 -25.12 12.89
CA ALA A 472 -17.64 -26.40 13.40
C ALA A 472 -17.65 -26.44 14.95
N PRO A 473 -18.67 -27.06 15.56
CA PRO A 473 -18.76 -27.18 17.01
C PRO A 473 -17.63 -28.05 17.57
N ILE A 474 -17.07 -27.60 18.69
CA ILE A 474 -16.14 -28.37 19.52
C ILE A 474 -16.90 -28.80 20.76
N THR A 475 -16.97 -30.11 20.99
CA THR A 475 -17.81 -30.70 22.03
C THR A 475 -17.02 -31.70 22.87
N ILE A 476 -17.17 -31.63 24.19
CA ILE A 476 -16.66 -32.62 25.13
C ILE A 476 -17.85 -33.42 25.69
N PRO A 477 -18.01 -34.70 25.29
CA PRO A 477 -19.05 -35.55 25.83
C PRO A 477 -18.64 -36.13 27.19
N ARG A 478 -19.58 -36.15 28.13
CA ARG A 478 -19.42 -36.76 29.46
C ARG A 478 -20.61 -37.68 29.81
N PRO A 479 -20.38 -38.72 30.64
CA PRO A 479 -21.47 -39.53 31.17
C PRO A 479 -22.36 -38.72 32.12
N MET A 480 -23.68 -38.94 32.09
CA MET A 480 -24.65 -38.21 32.93
C MET A 480 -24.41 -38.34 34.45
N GLN A 481 -23.66 -39.36 34.90
CA GLN A 481 -23.44 -39.66 36.32
C GLN A 481 -22.26 -38.90 36.95
N VAL A 482 -21.44 -38.19 36.16
CA VAL A 482 -20.29 -37.44 36.65
C VAL A 482 -20.73 -36.01 36.98
N GLY A 483 -20.62 -35.60 38.26
CA GLY A 483 -20.96 -34.25 38.73
C GLY A 483 -19.99 -33.16 38.26
N ASP A 484 -20.30 -31.90 38.58
CA ASP A 484 -19.67 -30.65 38.06
C ASP A 484 -18.18 -30.42 38.45
N VAL A 485 -17.49 -31.45 38.98
CA VAL A 485 -16.11 -31.34 39.50
C VAL A 485 -15.08 -31.14 38.38
N ASN A 486 -15.39 -31.51 37.14
CA ASN A 486 -14.44 -31.46 36.00
C ASN A 486 -14.74 -30.34 34.98
N ASP A 487 -15.79 -29.53 35.18
CA ASP A 487 -16.25 -28.55 34.19
C ASP A 487 -15.16 -27.52 33.80
N SER A 488 -14.33 -27.11 34.75
CA SER A 488 -13.25 -26.15 34.50
C SER A 488 -12.11 -26.76 33.67
N SER A 489 -11.79 -28.04 33.89
CA SER A 489 -10.80 -28.75 33.08
C SER A 489 -11.29 -29.00 31.64
N ASP A 490 -12.59 -29.27 31.47
CA ASP A 490 -13.21 -29.42 30.16
C ASP A 490 -13.24 -28.07 29.42
N LEU A 491 -13.58 -26.98 30.12
CA LEU A 491 -13.52 -25.63 29.56
C LEU A 491 -12.09 -25.24 29.13
N ALA A 492 -11.08 -25.59 29.93
CA ALA A 492 -9.67 -25.35 29.59
C ALA A 492 -9.27 -26.06 28.29
N ALA A 493 -9.77 -27.30 28.09
CA ALA A 493 -9.52 -28.06 26.86
C ALA A 493 -10.18 -27.39 25.65
N LEU A 494 -11.42 -26.89 25.78
CA LEU A 494 -12.10 -26.13 24.72
C LEU A 494 -11.36 -24.84 24.37
N ILE A 495 -10.96 -24.05 25.37
CA ILE A 495 -10.18 -22.82 25.16
C ILE A 495 -8.88 -23.13 24.42
N THR A 496 -8.17 -24.18 24.84
CA THR A 496 -6.90 -24.58 24.22
C THR A 496 -7.10 -25.02 22.77
N ALA A 497 -8.14 -25.81 22.49
CA ALA A 497 -8.47 -26.24 21.14
C ALA A 497 -8.77 -25.05 20.22
N THR A 498 -9.62 -24.11 20.66
CA THR A 498 -9.95 -22.92 19.88
C THR A 498 -8.73 -22.05 19.61
N ARG A 499 -7.83 -21.85 20.60
CA ARG A 499 -6.59 -21.09 20.40
C ARG A 499 -5.66 -21.73 19.37
N ILE A 500 -5.53 -23.06 19.38
CA ILE A 500 -4.70 -23.76 18.40
C ILE A 500 -5.32 -23.65 17.00
N MET A 501 -6.64 -23.75 16.88
CA MET A 501 -7.35 -23.56 15.61
C MET A 501 -7.15 -22.16 15.04
N THR A 502 -7.37 -21.11 15.83
CA THR A 502 -7.21 -19.73 15.37
C THR A 502 -5.76 -19.41 14.98
N SER A 503 -4.78 -19.97 15.69
CA SER A 503 -3.35 -19.81 15.37
C SER A 503 -2.96 -20.53 14.08
N ASN A 504 -3.48 -21.74 13.85
CA ASN A 504 -3.23 -22.47 12.60
C ASN A 504 -3.92 -21.81 11.40
N ASP A 505 -5.13 -21.31 11.58
CA ASP A 505 -5.87 -20.63 10.52
C ASP A 505 -5.22 -19.29 10.13
N ALA A 506 -4.51 -18.63 11.06
CA ALA A 506 -3.70 -17.45 10.74
C ALA A 506 -2.58 -17.78 9.73
N VAL A 507 -1.88 -18.91 9.94
CA VAL A 507 -0.84 -19.39 9.01
C VAL A 507 -1.46 -19.75 7.66
N ASP A 508 -2.64 -20.37 7.66
CA ASP A 508 -3.34 -20.74 6.43
C ASP A 508 -3.82 -19.51 5.63
N ALA A 509 -4.27 -18.46 6.32
CA ALA A 509 -4.64 -17.19 5.70
C ALA A 509 -3.43 -16.51 5.01
N ILE A 510 -2.24 -16.56 5.63
CA ILE A 510 -1.00 -16.07 5.01
C ILE A 510 -0.67 -16.84 3.74
N PHE A 511 -0.78 -18.17 3.75
CA PHE A 511 -0.49 -18.97 2.56
C PHE A 511 -1.52 -18.78 1.44
N ARG A 512 -2.81 -18.61 1.77
CA ARG A 512 -3.82 -18.23 0.77
C ARG A 512 -3.50 -16.88 0.13
N LEU A 513 -3.07 -15.90 0.94
CA LEU A 513 -2.60 -14.62 0.41
C LEU A 513 -1.39 -14.79 -0.51
N ARG A 514 -0.39 -15.57 -0.07
CA ARG A 514 0.83 -15.85 -0.84
C ARG A 514 0.48 -16.36 -2.23
N ASP A 515 -0.37 -17.38 -2.31
CA ASP A 515 -0.69 -18.03 -3.58
C ASP A 515 -1.44 -17.07 -4.52
N LEU A 516 -2.35 -16.28 -3.97
CA LEU A 516 -3.07 -15.25 -4.72
C LEU A 516 -2.15 -14.10 -5.18
N LEU A 517 -1.21 -13.66 -4.35
CA LEU A 517 -0.23 -12.63 -4.75
C LEU A 517 0.75 -13.18 -5.79
N ALA A 518 1.16 -14.45 -5.67
CA ALA A 518 2.05 -15.10 -6.63
C ALA A 518 1.39 -15.26 -8.02
N GLU A 519 0.08 -15.49 -8.08
CA GLU A 519 -0.67 -15.54 -9.35
C GLU A 519 -0.80 -14.16 -10.01
N THR A 520 -0.89 -13.12 -9.20
CA THR A 520 -1.33 -11.79 -9.65
C THR A 520 -0.18 -10.81 -9.85
N THR A 521 0.99 -11.11 -9.29
CA THR A 521 2.24 -10.36 -9.49
C THR A 521 3.11 -11.08 -10.51
N SER A 522 3.54 -10.35 -11.56
CA SER A 522 4.37 -10.94 -12.62
C SER A 522 5.82 -11.18 -12.18
N ALA A 523 6.52 -12.13 -12.79
CA ALA A 523 7.94 -12.40 -12.53
C ALA A 523 8.89 -11.22 -12.87
N LEU A 524 8.39 -10.16 -13.53
CA LEU A 524 9.13 -8.91 -13.78
C LEU A 524 9.18 -7.99 -12.54
N ASN A 525 8.40 -8.29 -11.50
CA ASN A 525 8.26 -7.52 -10.26
C ASN A 525 9.40 -7.76 -9.26
N THR A 526 10.58 -8.22 -9.68
CA THR A 526 11.76 -8.39 -8.81
C THR A 526 12.67 -7.15 -8.79
N THR A 527 12.36 -6.13 -9.59
CA THR A 527 13.16 -4.91 -9.73
C THR A 527 12.66 -3.84 -8.75
N PRO A 528 13.52 -2.98 -8.15
CA PRO A 528 13.11 -1.89 -7.25
C PRO A 528 12.35 -0.73 -7.96
N VAL A 529 11.67 -1.01 -9.07
CA VAL A 529 10.84 -0.05 -9.82
C VAL A 529 9.38 -0.30 -9.43
N PRO A 530 8.63 0.73 -9.03
CA PRO A 530 7.20 0.60 -8.76
C PRO A 530 6.42 0.07 -9.96
N ASN A 531 5.40 -0.77 -9.72
CA ASN A 531 4.57 -1.37 -10.77
C ASN A 531 3.55 -0.38 -11.31
N ASN A 532 3.33 -0.32 -12.62
CA ASN A 532 2.33 0.58 -13.18
C ASN A 532 0.93 0.26 -12.59
N PRO A 533 0.22 1.24 -12.00
CA PRO A 533 -1.08 1.00 -11.38
C PRO A 533 -2.14 0.46 -12.34
N LEU A 534 -1.97 0.66 -13.65
CA LEU A 534 -2.89 0.16 -14.68
C LEU A 534 -2.80 -1.36 -14.91
N ASP A 535 -1.64 -1.93 -14.63
CA ASP A 535 -1.34 -3.33 -14.91
C ASP A 535 -1.54 -4.21 -13.67
N THR A 536 -1.89 -3.60 -12.52
CA THR A 536 -2.01 -4.31 -11.26
C THR A 536 -3.48 -4.51 -10.88
N PRO A 537 -3.98 -5.76 -10.84
CA PRO A 537 -5.35 -6.04 -10.47
C PRO A 537 -5.68 -5.55 -9.04
N ALA A 538 -6.85 -4.93 -8.87
CA ALA A 538 -7.34 -4.48 -7.57
C ALA A 538 -7.75 -5.70 -6.74
N ILE A 539 -6.82 -6.16 -5.90
CA ILE A 539 -6.96 -7.40 -5.16
C ILE A 539 -6.83 -7.13 -3.67
N LEU A 540 -7.74 -7.74 -2.93
CA LEU A 540 -7.80 -7.79 -1.46
C LEU A 540 -7.96 -6.44 -0.77
N GLY A 541 -9.04 -6.37 0.00
CA GLY A 541 -9.21 -5.35 1.00
C GLY A 541 -9.25 -3.93 0.49
N VAL A 542 -9.38 -3.05 1.47
CA VAL A 542 -9.55 -1.64 1.23
C VAL A 542 -8.20 -0.96 0.93
N SER A 543 -7.07 -1.59 1.28
CA SER A 543 -5.74 -1.03 1.02
C SER A 543 -5.35 -1.05 -0.46
N ALA A 544 -5.96 -1.91 -1.30
CA ALA A 544 -5.65 -2.02 -2.73
C ALA A 544 -5.80 -0.70 -3.50
N PHE A 545 -6.59 0.23 -2.99
CA PHE A 545 -6.78 1.55 -3.60
C PHE A 545 -5.73 2.58 -3.18
N ILE A 546 -4.93 2.30 -2.16
CA ILE A 546 -3.90 3.20 -1.61
C ILE A 546 -2.50 2.65 -1.91
N ILE A 547 -2.34 1.33 -1.83
CA ILE A 547 -1.07 0.60 -1.93
C ILE A 547 -1.11 -0.34 -3.13
N GLN A 548 0.05 -0.55 -3.75
CA GLN A 548 0.20 -1.51 -4.84
C GLN A 548 0.52 -2.90 -4.29
N PRO A 549 -0.14 -3.96 -4.80
CA PRO A 549 0.24 -5.34 -4.50
C PRO A 549 1.72 -5.62 -4.80
N ALA A 550 2.44 -6.14 -3.80
CA ALA A 550 3.85 -6.46 -3.91
C ALA A 550 4.15 -7.83 -3.29
N PHE A 551 4.81 -8.70 -4.07
CA PHE A 551 5.17 -10.03 -3.63
C PHE A 551 6.58 -10.39 -4.10
N MET A 552 7.36 -10.96 -3.19
CA MET A 552 8.71 -11.43 -3.49
C MET A 552 8.92 -12.80 -2.86
N TYR A 553 9.38 -13.74 -3.69
CA TYR A 553 9.82 -15.05 -3.26
C TYR A 553 11.32 -15.20 -3.51
N ARG A 554 12.07 -15.70 -2.51
CA ARG A 554 13.48 -16.05 -2.64
C ARG A 554 13.77 -17.41 -2.02
N GLU A 555 14.65 -18.17 -2.65
CA GLU A 555 15.23 -19.37 -2.07
C GLU A 555 16.67 -19.05 -1.63
N LEU A 556 16.97 -19.27 -0.34
CA LEU A 556 18.28 -19.02 0.24
C LEU A 556 18.94 -20.33 0.69
N GLN A 557 19.98 -20.71 -0.04
CA GLN A 557 20.87 -21.83 0.29
C GLN A 557 22.07 -21.31 1.09
N VAL A 558 21.96 -21.34 2.42
CA VAL A 558 22.89 -20.68 3.36
C VAL A 558 24.31 -21.26 3.29
N ASP A 559 24.46 -22.53 2.93
CA ASP A 559 25.75 -23.21 2.82
C ASP A 559 26.57 -22.76 1.60
N SER A 560 25.91 -22.39 0.51
CA SER A 560 26.53 -21.91 -0.73
C SER A 560 26.82 -20.39 -0.74
N SER A 561 26.09 -19.63 0.07
CA SER A 561 26.16 -18.17 0.11
C SER A 561 27.19 -17.62 1.12
N LEU A 562 27.85 -18.49 1.88
CA LEU A 562 28.76 -18.12 2.96
C LEU A 562 30.20 -18.57 2.66
N ASP A 563 31.14 -17.62 2.60
CA ASP A 563 32.58 -17.91 2.63
C ASP A 563 33.14 -17.60 4.03
N SER A 564 32.98 -18.54 4.96
CA SER A 564 33.46 -18.36 6.34
C SER A 564 34.83 -19.01 6.55
N LEU A 565 35.85 -18.18 6.83
CA LEU A 565 37.23 -18.61 7.08
C LEU A 565 37.44 -19.21 8.48
N SER A 566 36.55 -18.96 9.45
CA SER A 566 36.75 -19.38 10.85
C SER A 566 35.49 -19.90 11.53
N ALA A 567 35.61 -21.04 12.23
CA ALA A 567 34.50 -21.73 12.88
C ALA A 567 33.78 -20.93 13.97
N HIS A 568 34.46 -19.96 14.60
CA HIS A 568 33.87 -19.12 15.65
C HIS A 568 33.02 -17.96 15.10
N GLN A 569 33.15 -17.60 13.82
CA GLN A 569 32.40 -16.51 13.17
C GLN A 569 31.18 -17.01 12.38
N ARG A 570 31.08 -18.32 12.13
CA ARG A 570 30.02 -18.92 11.30
C ARG A 570 28.59 -18.59 11.72
N ALA A 571 28.31 -18.56 13.01
CA ALA A 571 26.97 -18.21 13.49
C ALA A 571 26.62 -16.75 13.17
N ALA A 572 27.60 -15.85 13.25
CA ALA A 572 27.44 -14.45 12.87
C ALA A 572 27.36 -14.27 11.35
N ASP A 573 28.09 -15.07 10.58
CA ASP A 573 28.04 -15.05 9.10
C ASP A 573 26.66 -15.52 8.59
N VAL A 574 26.11 -16.61 9.16
CA VAL A 574 24.75 -17.08 8.88
C VAL A 574 23.71 -16.00 9.19
N GLN A 575 23.84 -15.34 10.34
CA GLN A 575 22.95 -14.23 10.71
C GLN A 575 23.07 -13.06 9.73
N ALA A 576 24.28 -12.67 9.34
CA ALA A 576 24.50 -11.59 8.39
C ALA A 576 23.87 -11.89 7.03
N ALA A 577 23.99 -13.12 6.52
CA ALA A 577 23.32 -13.53 5.28
C ALA A 577 21.80 -13.42 5.39
N LEU A 578 21.21 -13.94 6.47
CA LEU A 578 19.75 -13.87 6.69
C LEU A 578 19.26 -12.42 6.81
N VAL A 579 19.94 -11.59 7.59
CA VAL A 579 19.55 -10.18 7.82
C VAL A 579 19.73 -9.34 6.56
N ASN A 580 20.76 -9.58 5.75
CA ASN A 580 20.97 -8.85 4.50
C ASN A 580 19.85 -9.17 3.48
N GLU A 581 19.47 -10.44 3.34
CA GLU A 581 18.36 -10.85 2.46
C GLU A 581 17.02 -10.28 2.93
N ILE A 582 16.74 -10.38 4.23
CA ILE A 582 15.54 -9.79 4.85
C ILE A 582 15.49 -8.27 4.61
N ARG A 583 16.63 -7.57 4.74
CA ARG A 583 16.71 -6.13 4.53
C ARG A 583 16.45 -5.76 3.08
N ASP A 584 17.14 -6.41 2.15
CA ASP A 584 16.96 -6.14 0.71
C ASP A 584 15.50 -6.39 0.28
N MET A 585 14.91 -7.48 0.77
CA MET A 585 13.49 -7.78 0.52
C MET A 585 12.55 -6.74 1.14
N ALA A 586 12.77 -6.33 2.39
CA ALA A 586 11.92 -5.34 3.06
C ALA A 586 11.98 -3.97 2.35
N TYR A 587 13.16 -3.49 1.95
CA TYR A 587 13.29 -2.24 1.21
C TYR A 587 12.66 -2.32 -0.19
N THR A 588 12.83 -3.46 -0.89
CA THR A 588 12.21 -3.67 -2.20
C THR A 588 10.69 -3.63 -2.10
N LEU A 589 10.10 -4.36 -1.15
CA LEU A 589 8.65 -4.37 -0.91
C LEU A 589 8.14 -2.99 -0.46
N TYR A 590 8.91 -2.23 0.32
CA TYR A 590 8.54 -0.90 0.77
C TYR A 590 8.43 0.10 -0.41
N VAL A 591 9.39 0.04 -1.34
CA VAL A 591 9.40 0.91 -2.53
C VAL A 591 8.32 0.48 -3.52
N GLN A 592 8.22 -0.82 -3.83
CA GLN A 592 7.27 -1.34 -4.80
C GLN A 592 5.81 -1.12 -4.38
N SER A 593 5.50 -1.32 -3.10
CA SER A 593 4.13 -1.17 -2.61
C SER A 593 3.71 0.30 -2.46
N GLY A 594 4.66 1.23 -2.38
CA GLY A 594 4.37 2.63 -2.13
C GLY A 594 3.92 2.91 -0.69
N TYR A 595 4.19 2.01 0.25
CA TYR A 595 3.71 2.06 1.62
C TYR A 595 4.00 3.41 2.30
N LYS A 596 5.17 4.01 2.05
CA LYS A 596 5.52 5.33 2.59
C LYS A 596 4.50 6.40 2.21
N ALA A 597 4.18 6.49 0.93
CA ALA A 597 3.25 7.50 0.42
C ALA A 597 1.85 7.31 1.02
N ALA A 598 1.43 6.05 1.20
CA ALA A 598 0.18 5.69 1.85
C ALA A 598 0.16 6.11 3.33
N ALA A 599 1.24 5.82 4.07
CA ALA A 599 1.37 6.18 5.47
C ALA A 599 1.42 7.70 5.67
N ASP A 600 2.21 8.42 4.87
CA ASP A 600 2.35 9.88 4.95
C ASP A 600 1.02 10.57 4.58
N ALA A 601 0.29 10.07 3.58
CA ALA A 601 -1.02 10.59 3.22
C ALA A 601 -2.05 10.42 4.33
N ARG A 602 -1.99 9.32 5.08
CA ARG A 602 -2.87 9.09 6.23
C ARG A 602 -2.49 9.95 7.44
N ALA A 603 -1.19 10.12 7.68
CA ALA A 603 -0.66 10.89 8.81
C ALA A 603 -0.62 12.41 8.56
N GLY A 604 -1.02 12.88 7.37
CA GLY A 604 -1.01 14.31 7.04
C GLY A 604 0.38 14.89 6.77
N GLY A 605 1.34 14.05 6.36
CA GLY A 605 2.65 14.47 5.84
C GLY A 605 3.87 13.98 6.62
N VAL A 606 3.71 13.47 7.84
CA VAL A 606 4.80 12.83 8.60
C VAL A 606 4.28 11.55 9.26
N ALA A 607 4.49 10.41 8.63
CA ALA A 607 4.11 9.12 9.20
C ALA A 607 5.05 8.64 10.31
N PRO A 608 4.54 7.87 11.28
CA PRO A 608 5.38 7.09 12.18
C PRO A 608 6.21 6.05 11.40
N VAL A 609 7.33 5.65 12.00
CA VAL A 609 8.22 4.65 11.39
C VAL A 609 7.46 3.32 11.27
N PRO A 610 7.36 2.73 10.07
CA PRO A 610 6.66 1.47 9.89
C PRO A 610 7.39 0.31 10.59
N THR A 611 6.64 -0.65 11.11
CA THR A 611 7.21 -1.87 11.68
C THR A 611 7.18 -3.01 10.67
N VAL A 612 8.32 -3.67 10.45
CA VAL A 612 8.42 -4.90 9.67
C VAL A 612 8.13 -6.09 10.59
N VAL A 613 7.08 -6.84 10.26
CA VAL A 613 6.70 -8.09 10.94
C VAL A 613 7.41 -9.25 10.25
N ILE A 614 8.23 -9.98 11.00
CA ILE A 614 9.00 -11.12 10.53
C ILE A 614 8.51 -12.36 11.27
N GLY A 615 7.88 -13.27 10.55
CA GLY A 615 7.38 -14.54 11.06
C GLY A 615 8.23 -15.72 10.60
N THR A 616 8.68 -16.58 11.51
CA THR A 616 9.48 -17.77 11.14
C THR A 616 9.30 -18.93 12.13
N ASP A 617 10.02 -20.03 11.93
CA ASP A 617 10.09 -21.12 12.90
C ASP A 617 11.10 -20.81 14.03
N PRO A 618 10.97 -21.41 15.23
CA PRO A 618 11.85 -21.11 16.36
C PRO A 618 13.32 -21.50 16.12
N TYR A 619 13.62 -22.38 15.17
CA TYR A 619 15.00 -22.77 14.87
C TYR A 619 15.73 -21.67 14.08
N ILE A 620 15.07 -21.03 13.12
CA ILE A 620 15.59 -19.85 12.42
C ILE A 620 15.58 -18.63 13.34
N ALA A 621 14.53 -18.44 14.14
CA ALA A 621 14.37 -17.29 15.02
C ALA A 621 15.57 -17.06 15.96
N ARG A 622 16.22 -18.13 16.45
CA ARG A 622 17.41 -18.02 17.31
C ARG A 622 18.57 -17.23 16.68
N TYR A 623 18.71 -17.31 15.36
CA TYR A 623 19.74 -16.59 14.60
C TYR A 623 19.36 -15.13 14.34
N LEU A 624 18.07 -14.80 14.40
CA LEU A 624 17.56 -13.44 14.26
C LEU A 624 17.53 -12.68 15.59
N MET A 625 17.37 -13.38 16.71
CA MET A 625 17.12 -12.79 18.05
C MET A 625 18.36 -12.60 18.93
N THR A 626 19.57 -13.03 18.51
CA THR A 626 20.75 -13.03 19.39
C THR A 626 21.89 -12.10 18.91
N THR A 627 22.42 -11.33 19.86
CA THR A 627 23.59 -10.41 19.86
C THR A 627 23.75 -9.44 18.67
N GLY A 628 23.36 -8.19 18.91
CA GLY A 628 23.51 -7.07 17.96
C GLY A 628 22.15 -6.65 17.41
N ASP A 629 21.38 -5.98 18.27
CA ASP A 629 20.10 -5.32 18.04
C ASP A 629 19.72 -5.11 16.55
N LEU A 630 18.50 -5.53 16.19
CA LEU A 630 17.90 -5.44 14.85
C LEU A 630 17.86 -4.01 14.28
N ARG A 631 18.30 -3.00 15.05
CA ARG A 631 18.72 -1.66 14.58
C ARG A 631 19.67 -1.66 13.39
N THR A 632 20.28 -2.79 13.05
CA THR A 632 21.05 -2.92 11.80
C THR A 632 20.17 -2.87 10.55
N MET A 633 18.86 -3.10 10.62
CA MET A 633 17.94 -3.03 9.45
C MET A 633 17.78 -1.63 8.84
N GLY A 634 18.32 -0.58 9.47
CA GLY A 634 18.30 0.80 9.00
C GLY A 634 17.39 1.69 9.84
N ILE A 635 17.53 3.02 9.68
CA ILE A 635 16.76 4.04 10.43
C ILE A 635 15.27 4.05 10.01
N ALA A 636 14.92 3.38 8.91
CA ALA A 636 13.61 3.50 8.27
C ALA A 636 12.54 2.54 8.80
N PHE A 637 12.89 1.55 9.64
CA PHE A 637 11.97 0.51 10.10
C PHE A 637 12.20 0.11 11.55
N ASP A 638 11.10 -0.10 12.28
CA ASP A 638 11.10 -0.93 13.48
C ASP A 638 10.90 -2.40 13.09
N THR A 639 11.30 -3.34 13.93
CA THR A 639 11.24 -4.78 13.60
C THR A 639 10.59 -5.58 14.71
N LYS A 640 9.73 -6.53 14.33
CA LYS A 640 9.09 -7.47 15.25
C LYS A 640 9.28 -8.89 14.73
N VAL A 641 10.13 -9.66 15.40
CA VAL A 641 10.38 -11.07 15.07
C VAL A 641 9.50 -11.95 15.94
N VAL A 642 8.67 -12.77 15.30
CA VAL A 642 7.77 -13.72 15.94
C VAL A 642 8.00 -15.13 15.40
N SER A 643 7.69 -16.14 16.22
CA SER A 643 7.89 -17.54 15.85
C SER A 643 6.69 -18.42 16.12
N THR A 644 6.51 -19.45 15.29
CA THR A 644 5.45 -20.47 15.44
C THR A 644 5.98 -21.89 15.23
N LEU A 645 5.34 -22.86 15.87
CA LEU A 645 5.67 -24.29 15.77
C LEU A 645 4.92 -25.01 14.64
N ASN A 646 4.12 -24.28 13.85
CA ASN A 646 3.41 -24.87 12.72
C ASN A 646 4.39 -25.44 11.69
N GLU A 647 4.21 -26.71 11.31
CA GLU A 647 5.08 -27.43 10.36
C GLU A 647 5.23 -26.69 9.03
N ARG A 648 4.16 -26.02 8.56
CA ARG A 648 4.18 -25.27 7.29
C ARG A 648 5.12 -24.07 7.32
N MET A 649 5.50 -23.58 8.49
CA MET A 649 6.46 -22.48 8.66
C MET A 649 7.91 -22.98 8.84
N SER A 650 8.14 -24.30 8.93
CA SER A 650 9.47 -24.85 9.09
C SER A 650 10.37 -24.52 7.89
N GLY A 651 11.52 -23.90 8.15
CA GLY A 651 12.46 -23.52 7.10
C GLY A 651 12.02 -22.28 6.31
N ARG A 652 11.01 -21.52 6.79
CA ARG A 652 10.44 -20.38 6.08
C ARG A 652 10.50 -19.10 6.90
N ILE A 653 10.71 -17.99 6.21
CA ILE A 653 10.58 -16.64 6.76
C ILE A 653 9.53 -15.90 5.94
N VAL A 654 8.55 -15.33 6.63
CA VAL A 654 7.50 -14.49 6.04
C VAL A 654 7.66 -13.06 6.56
N LEU A 655 7.55 -12.09 5.66
CA LEU A 655 7.74 -10.68 5.94
C LEU A 655 6.55 -9.86 5.46
N SER A 656 6.09 -8.92 6.28
CA SER A 656 5.14 -7.88 5.88
C SER A 656 5.27 -6.64 6.76
N PHE A 657 4.39 -5.65 6.57
CA PHE A 657 4.34 -4.41 7.33
C PHE A 657 3.18 -4.40 8.32
N GLY A 658 3.41 -3.76 9.46
CA GLY A 658 2.42 -3.56 10.51
C GLY A 658 2.57 -2.21 11.19
N ASP A 659 1.47 -1.75 11.75
CA ASP A 659 1.40 -0.62 12.67
C ASP A 659 0.99 -1.16 14.05
N PHE A 660 1.81 -0.90 15.06
CA PHE A 660 1.61 -1.32 16.45
C PHE A 660 1.46 -0.12 17.40
N SER A 661 1.14 1.06 16.87
CA SER A 661 0.83 2.23 17.68
C SER A 661 -0.37 1.96 18.60
N SER A 662 -0.34 2.49 19.83
CA SER A 662 -1.42 2.28 20.81
C SER A 662 -2.78 2.82 20.34
N GLU A 663 -2.79 3.76 19.39
CA GLU A 663 -4.00 4.34 18.80
C GLU A 663 -4.77 3.38 17.88
N THR A 664 -4.16 2.26 17.49
CA THR A 664 -4.78 1.27 16.56
C THR A 664 -5.15 -0.05 17.25
N ALA A 665 -5.02 -0.14 18.58
CA ALA A 665 -5.44 -1.32 19.33
C ALA A 665 -6.97 -1.50 19.27
N GLY A 666 -7.42 -2.69 18.83
CA GLY A 666 -8.84 -3.04 18.75
C GLY A 666 -9.61 -2.40 17.57
N VAL A 667 -8.94 -1.63 16.70
CA VAL A 667 -9.57 -0.98 15.53
C VAL A 667 -8.96 -1.50 14.24
N PRO A 668 -9.76 -1.86 13.22
CA PRO A 668 -9.24 -2.29 11.94
C PRO A 668 -8.33 -1.24 11.28
N ASN A 669 -7.07 -1.60 11.04
CA ASN A 669 -6.11 -0.72 10.37
C ASN A 669 -5.85 -1.18 8.93
N PRO A 670 -6.17 -0.37 7.89
CA PRO A 670 -5.92 -0.74 6.49
C PRO A 670 -4.43 -0.77 6.08
N LEU A 671 -3.53 -0.24 6.91
CA LEU A 671 -2.07 -0.30 6.69
C LEU A 671 -1.38 -1.43 7.48
N HIS A 672 -2.10 -2.10 8.38
CA HIS A 672 -1.62 -3.31 9.03
C HIS A 672 -1.88 -4.52 8.12
N PHE A 673 -1.08 -5.58 8.23
CA PHE A 673 -1.18 -6.78 7.39
C PHE A 673 -2.62 -7.31 7.27
N GLY A 674 -3.26 -7.56 8.41
CA GLY A 674 -4.66 -7.95 8.48
C GLY A 674 -5.24 -7.73 9.87
N ASN A 675 -6.43 -8.26 10.11
CA ASN A 675 -7.01 -8.39 11.45
C ASN A 675 -7.70 -9.76 11.59
N MET A 676 -7.81 -10.28 12.82
CA MET A 676 -8.79 -11.32 13.12
C MET A 676 -10.05 -10.66 13.65
N ALA A 677 -11.18 -10.83 12.97
CA ALA A 677 -12.47 -10.60 13.61
C ALA A 677 -12.82 -11.78 14.53
N TRP A 678 -13.07 -11.47 15.79
CA TRP A 678 -13.56 -12.42 16.79
C TRP A 678 -14.97 -12.04 17.20
N LYS A 679 -15.91 -12.97 17.05
CA LYS A 679 -17.29 -12.80 17.53
C LYS A 679 -17.48 -13.64 18.79
N PRO A 680 -17.85 -13.04 19.94
CA PRO A 680 -18.09 -13.77 21.18
C PRO A 680 -19.25 -14.74 21.04
N GLU A 681 -19.07 -15.97 21.53
CA GLU A 681 -20.03 -17.06 21.34
C GLU A 681 -20.43 -17.71 22.68
N THR A 682 -21.63 -18.30 22.70
CA THR A 682 -22.22 -18.89 23.90
C THR A 682 -21.67 -20.28 24.16
N THR A 683 -21.21 -20.53 25.39
CA THR A 683 -20.84 -21.88 25.86
C THR A 683 -22.04 -22.50 26.54
N VAL A 684 -22.52 -23.65 26.04
CA VAL A 684 -23.72 -24.32 26.58
C VAL A 684 -23.42 -25.76 27.01
N VAL A 685 -24.08 -26.18 28.09
CA VAL A 685 -24.05 -27.57 28.58
C VAL A 685 -25.41 -28.18 28.29
N LEU A 686 -25.45 -29.21 27.45
CA LEU A 686 -26.69 -29.82 27.00
C LEU A 686 -26.68 -31.34 27.25
N PRO A 687 -27.71 -31.93 27.87
CA PRO A 687 -27.92 -33.37 27.79
C PRO A 687 -28.38 -33.73 26.37
N MET A 688 -27.60 -34.51 25.65
CA MET A 688 -27.87 -34.92 24.28
C MET A 688 -28.08 -36.43 24.18
N VAL A 689 -29.06 -36.83 23.36
CA VAL A 689 -29.29 -38.23 22.99
C VAL A 689 -28.70 -38.46 21.61
N ARG A 690 -27.62 -39.23 21.51
CA ARG A 690 -27.07 -39.65 20.22
C ARG A 690 -26.87 -41.16 20.22
N ASN A 691 -27.30 -41.84 19.16
CA ASN A 691 -27.15 -43.29 18.99
C ASN A 691 -27.69 -44.14 20.18
N GLY A 692 -28.79 -43.71 20.80
CA GLY A 692 -29.41 -44.43 21.93
C GLY A 692 -28.68 -44.32 23.27
N ALA A 693 -27.58 -43.57 23.34
CA ALA A 693 -26.91 -43.22 24.57
C ALA A 693 -27.21 -41.77 24.96
N GLN A 694 -27.37 -41.53 26.26
CA GLN A 694 -27.54 -40.20 26.85
C GLN A 694 -26.19 -39.71 27.37
N SER A 695 -25.71 -38.57 26.85
CA SER A 695 -24.48 -37.92 27.29
C SER A 695 -24.76 -36.46 27.63
N LYS A 696 -24.06 -35.92 28.63
CA LYS A 696 -24.04 -34.47 28.87
C LYS A 696 -22.88 -33.91 28.05
N GLU A 697 -23.11 -32.90 27.24
CA GLU A 697 -22.14 -32.36 26.27
C GLU A 697 -21.90 -30.88 26.58
N LEU A 698 -20.64 -30.50 26.85
CA LEU A 698 -20.22 -29.10 26.87
C LEU A 698 -19.80 -28.75 25.45
N THR A 699 -20.47 -27.78 24.82
CA THR A 699 -20.23 -27.43 23.42
C THR A 699 -20.07 -25.93 23.21
N VAL A 700 -19.19 -25.59 22.26
CA VAL A 700 -19.01 -24.22 21.77
C VAL A 700 -18.78 -24.23 20.26
N GLN A 701 -19.33 -23.24 19.55
CA GLN A 701 -19.08 -23.02 18.14
C GLN A 701 -18.27 -21.73 18.00
N PRO A 702 -16.96 -21.78 17.72
CA PRO A 702 -16.17 -20.57 17.59
C PRO A 702 -16.54 -19.81 16.31
N SER A 703 -16.48 -18.48 16.36
CA SER A 703 -16.86 -17.60 15.26
C SER A 703 -15.76 -16.56 15.04
N TYR A 704 -14.98 -16.74 13.97
CA TYR A 704 -13.85 -15.88 13.66
C TYR A 704 -13.50 -15.87 12.18
N LEU A 705 -12.86 -14.79 11.72
CA LEU A 705 -12.35 -14.66 10.36
C LEU A 705 -11.04 -13.87 10.35
N HIS A 706 -10.02 -14.41 9.69
CA HIS A 706 -8.79 -13.67 9.35
C HIS A 706 -8.98 -12.92 8.04
N ILE A 707 -8.74 -11.61 8.08
CA ILE A 707 -8.92 -10.73 6.93
C ILE A 707 -7.60 -10.08 6.61
N ASN A 708 -7.18 -10.21 5.35
CA ASN A 708 -6.00 -9.56 4.82
C ASN A 708 -6.37 -8.17 4.32
N ASN A 709 -5.79 -7.14 4.94
CA ASN A 709 -5.99 -5.76 4.53
C ASN A 709 -4.93 -5.34 3.53
N LEU A 710 -3.66 -5.71 3.80
CA LEU A 710 -2.49 -5.28 3.05
C LEU A 710 -2.01 -6.37 2.07
N ALA A 711 -1.92 -6.03 0.80
CA ALA A 711 -1.44 -6.89 -0.27
C ALA A 711 0.10 -6.88 -0.42
N VAL A 712 0.85 -7.01 0.68
CA VAL A 712 2.32 -6.99 0.66
C VAL A 712 2.90 -8.17 1.42
N LEU A 713 3.69 -9.01 0.74
CA LEU A 713 4.24 -10.22 1.35
C LEU A 713 5.62 -10.59 0.77
N GLY A 714 6.59 -10.81 1.65
CA GLY A 714 7.88 -11.42 1.32
C GLY A 714 7.95 -12.84 1.87
N VAL A 715 8.44 -13.79 1.07
CA VAL A 715 8.66 -15.17 1.50
C VAL A 715 10.07 -15.61 1.15
N ILE A 716 10.80 -16.11 2.15
CA ILE A 716 12.13 -16.69 1.99
C ILE A 716 12.08 -18.15 2.43
N ASP A 717 12.35 -19.05 1.51
CA ASP A 717 12.59 -20.46 1.85
C ASP A 717 14.09 -20.63 2.15
N VAL A 718 14.40 -21.06 3.37
CA VAL A 718 15.77 -21.15 3.88
C VAL A 718 16.17 -22.61 4.06
N SER A 719 17.32 -22.97 3.51
CA SER A 719 17.88 -24.32 3.67
C SER A 719 19.40 -24.27 3.87
N GLY A 720 19.98 -25.42 4.24
CA GLY A 720 21.43 -25.52 4.48
C GLY A 720 21.94 -24.96 5.82
N ILE A 721 21.10 -24.36 6.68
CA ILE A 721 21.54 -23.75 7.97
C ILE A 721 22.34 -24.73 8.83
N THR A 722 21.85 -25.96 9.01
CA THR A 722 22.54 -26.95 9.85
C THR A 722 23.89 -27.34 9.27
N ALA A 723 23.97 -27.51 7.94
CA ALA A 723 25.22 -27.82 7.25
C ALA A 723 26.21 -26.65 7.36
N ALA A 724 25.76 -25.41 7.17
CA ALA A 724 26.60 -24.21 7.32
C ALA A 724 27.12 -24.01 8.75
N ALA A 725 26.28 -24.31 9.76
CA ALA A 725 26.64 -24.16 11.17
C ALA A 725 27.56 -25.28 11.70
N THR A 726 27.44 -26.51 11.20
CA THR A 726 28.10 -27.70 11.79
C THR A 726 29.17 -28.35 10.92
N SER A 727 29.15 -28.17 9.59
CA SER A 727 30.05 -28.86 8.66
C SER A 727 31.12 -27.92 8.08
N LYS A 728 32.10 -28.45 7.33
CA LYS A 728 33.19 -27.65 6.71
C LYS A 728 32.66 -26.99 5.44
N VAL A 729 32.48 -25.67 5.46
CA VAL A 729 32.10 -24.87 4.29
C VAL A 729 33.34 -24.69 3.38
N PRO A 730 33.25 -24.98 2.07
CA PRO A 730 34.35 -24.80 1.13
C PRO A 730 34.63 -23.32 0.89
N VAL A 731 35.92 -22.93 0.89
CA VAL A 731 36.34 -21.56 0.57
C VAL A 731 36.59 -21.46 -0.93
N ASN A 732 35.83 -20.62 -1.63
CA ASN A 732 36.03 -20.39 -3.07
C ASN A 732 37.21 -19.44 -3.31
N MET A 733 38.42 -19.99 -3.45
CA MET A 733 39.56 -19.18 -3.89
C MET A 733 39.48 -18.90 -5.39
N ARG A 734 39.36 -17.62 -5.76
CA ARG A 734 39.43 -17.15 -7.16
C ARG A 734 40.79 -17.56 -7.74
N THR A 735 40.81 -18.52 -8.67
CA THR A 735 42.03 -18.89 -9.37
C THR A 735 42.35 -17.76 -10.35
N VAL A 736 43.38 -16.99 -10.06
CA VAL A 736 43.91 -15.99 -11.00
C VAL A 736 44.71 -16.78 -12.03
N ALA A 737 44.14 -16.94 -13.22
CA ALA A 737 44.85 -17.42 -14.40
C ALA A 737 45.50 -16.26 -15.14
#